data_AF-A0A535XWT5-F1
#
_entry.id   AF-A0A535XWT5-F1
#
_cell.length_a   1.000
_cell.length_b   1.000
_cell.length_c   1.000
_cell.angle_alpha   90.00
_cell.angle_beta   90.00
_cell.angle_gamma   90.00
#
_symmetry.space_group_name_H-M   'P 1'
#
loop_
_entity.id
_entity.type
_entity.pdbx_description
1 polymer ?
#
loop_
_entity_poly.entity_id
_entity_poly.type
_entity_poly.pdbx_seq_one_letter_code
_entity_poly.pdbx_strand_id
1 'polypeptide(L)'
;MPQIDVHLERVTKRFHEVTAVDDLSLEINRGEFFSMLGPSGCGKTTTLRMIGGFELPTAGTIRLGDRDVTDLPPFRRDVNTVFQNYALFPHLSVFENVAFGLRRRKVDRAQIAKQVGDMLELVELPGYERRRPNQLSGGQQQRVALARALINHPRVLLLDEPLGALDLKLRKAMQIELKRIQTEVGITFIYVTHDQEEAMTMSDRIAVMNHGRIEQLGAPEELYERPTTAFVAGFLGVSNLLDGTVAGRDGALLSVKLEDGTLLQVPASGVNGASEVRIGVRPEKLRVAALADGDPGSTESGVNTLDGTILDASYVGVSTQYLVKTSTGQQVTVYAQNLETSGSREGLADGQRVRLSWRPQHSFVIAGAHSHSAFLRDAGRGGVYVGSTLSLGAILAACGVAPQASNTVAVTPSPTARPSKAGVLAWANWPEYIDVDDKGNHPTLDKFQKETGIKVTYTEAINDNEDFFGSIQPDLAAGGQLSWDVIVMTDWMIERMIRLGYLQPLEHAELPNFTANADPLYVDPWYDKGNKFSTAWQSGITGIGYNPKLTKRAITSIDDLFDPAFKGRSGMFSDMRDDYSLVMLSQGVTLANATMADVQKAHDKIKAAREAGQFRNFYGNEYYDELAGGNLAVTIAWSGDITQMQLYDNPDVKFVIPESGGMRWVDNMAMPARVKHPTDAHLLMNFWYDPANATTLAEYIGYFSPVKGVPDLIRADAAKASDKATKDQLNVIANTVAPTKEELANVFYYKVLTEDEERAWNESFQDASTG
;
A
#
# COMPACT_ATOMS: atom_id res chain seq x y z
N MET A 1 34.01 18.83 -19.71
CA MET A 1 33.44 18.39 -18.43
C MET A 1 31.94 18.49 -18.54
N PRO A 2 31.16 17.52 -18.02
CA PRO A 2 29.71 17.65 -18.00
C PRO A 2 29.31 18.90 -17.22
N GLN A 3 28.32 19.63 -17.72
CA GLN A 3 27.81 20.83 -17.05
C GLN A 3 26.79 20.38 -15.98
N ILE A 4 26.99 20.80 -14.74
CA ILE A 4 26.14 20.43 -13.60
C ILE A 4 25.04 21.46 -13.42
N ASP A 5 23.79 21.00 -13.32
CA ASP A 5 22.63 21.87 -13.06
C ASP A 5 22.22 21.85 -11.58
N VAL A 6 22.49 20.76 -10.84
CA VAL A 6 22.28 20.70 -9.38
C VAL A 6 23.50 20.10 -8.69
N HIS A 7 24.00 20.79 -7.68
CA HIS A 7 25.10 20.33 -6.83
C HIS A 7 24.69 20.45 -5.35
N LEU A 8 24.67 19.32 -4.66
CA LEU A 8 24.50 19.21 -3.21
C LEU A 8 25.86 18.88 -2.61
N GLU A 9 26.32 19.70 -1.68
CA GLU A 9 27.60 19.50 -0.98
C GLU A 9 27.34 19.28 0.51
N ARG A 10 27.52 18.04 0.97
CA ARG A 10 27.42 17.64 2.39
C ARG A 10 26.11 18.08 3.05
N VAL A 11 25.00 17.93 2.33
CA VAL A 11 23.69 18.42 2.76
C VAL A 11 23.12 17.52 3.84
N THR A 12 22.74 18.11 4.97
CA THR A 12 22.11 17.42 6.10
C THR A 12 20.81 18.13 6.47
N LYS A 13 19.75 17.37 6.76
CA LYS A 13 18.50 17.87 7.32
C LYS A 13 18.15 17.09 8.58
N ARG A 14 18.00 17.82 9.69
CA ARG A 14 17.49 17.30 10.96
C ARG A 14 16.15 17.94 11.30
N PHE A 15 15.20 17.11 11.70
CA PHE A 15 13.94 17.51 12.31
C PHE A 15 13.99 17.08 13.77
N HIS A 16 14.24 18.03 14.68
CA HIS A 16 14.49 17.74 16.10
C HIS A 16 15.60 16.68 16.26
N GLU A 17 15.29 15.50 16.79
CA GLU A 17 16.26 14.41 16.99
C GLU A 17 16.46 13.52 15.75
N VAL A 18 15.58 13.60 14.75
CA VAL A 18 15.61 12.72 13.56
C VAL A 18 16.46 13.36 12.46
N THR A 19 17.49 12.66 11.99
CA THR A 19 18.27 13.06 10.80
C THR A 19 17.66 12.41 9.56
N ALA A 20 16.88 13.19 8.80
CA ALA A 20 16.16 12.71 7.61
C ALA A 20 17.04 12.62 6.36
N VAL A 21 18.06 13.49 6.26
CA VAL A 21 19.09 13.47 5.22
C VAL A 21 20.43 13.69 5.90
N ASP A 22 21.42 12.86 5.61
CA ASP A 22 22.68 12.82 6.36
C ASP A 22 23.90 12.87 5.44
N ASP A 23 24.56 14.03 5.39
CA ASP A 23 25.82 14.27 4.67
C ASP A 23 25.74 13.91 3.17
N LEU A 24 24.62 14.25 2.54
CA LEU A 24 24.34 13.91 1.15
C LEU A 24 25.10 14.83 0.20
N SER A 25 25.97 14.24 -0.63
CA SER A 25 26.66 14.93 -1.71
C SER A 25 26.25 14.33 -3.06
N LEU A 26 25.83 15.18 -3.98
CA LEU A 26 25.22 14.76 -5.25
C LEU A 26 25.43 15.79 -6.35
N GLU A 27 25.79 15.30 -7.53
CA GLU A 27 25.88 16.08 -8.77
C GLU A 27 24.94 15.52 -9.85
N ILE A 28 24.09 16.41 -10.38
CA ILE A 28 23.13 16.11 -11.44
C ILE A 28 23.50 16.93 -12.68
N ASN A 29 23.69 16.22 -13.78
CA ASN A 29 24.10 16.79 -15.05
C ASN A 29 22.96 17.57 -15.70
N ARG A 30 23.31 18.56 -16.53
CA ARG A 30 22.34 19.29 -17.34
C ARG A 30 21.61 18.35 -18.30
N GLY A 31 20.29 18.48 -18.35
CA GLY A 31 19.43 17.73 -19.25
C GLY A 31 19.27 16.26 -18.86
N GLU A 32 19.69 15.89 -17.65
CA GLU A 32 19.59 14.53 -17.12
C GLU A 32 18.18 14.28 -16.58
N PHE A 33 17.62 13.11 -16.86
CA PHE A 33 16.50 12.55 -16.10
C PHE A 33 17.08 11.79 -14.91
N PHE A 34 17.13 12.43 -13.76
CA PHE A 34 17.71 11.87 -12.54
C PHE A 34 16.62 11.42 -11.58
N SER A 35 16.71 10.19 -11.07
CA SER A 35 15.77 9.68 -10.08
C SER A 35 16.39 9.46 -8.71
N MET A 36 15.65 9.82 -7.67
CA MET A 36 15.90 9.39 -6.29
C MET A 36 14.93 8.25 -5.98
N LEU A 37 15.48 7.08 -5.69
CA LEU A 37 14.73 5.85 -5.44
C LEU A 37 15.08 5.33 -4.06
N GLY A 38 14.11 4.79 -3.32
CA GLY A 38 14.35 4.21 -2.01
C GLY A 38 13.11 4.17 -1.11
N PRO A 39 13.30 3.82 0.16
CA PRO A 39 12.23 3.59 1.13
C PRO A 39 11.35 4.79 1.40
N SER A 40 10.12 4.51 1.83
CA SER A 40 9.36 5.48 2.61
C SER A 40 10.22 5.93 3.81
N GLY A 41 10.33 7.25 4.00
CA GLY A 41 11.16 7.82 5.06
C GLY A 41 12.67 7.89 4.81
N CYS A 42 13.18 7.51 3.62
CA CYS A 42 14.64 7.52 3.38
C CYS A 42 15.25 8.87 3.02
N GLY A 43 14.43 9.93 2.95
CA GLY A 43 14.90 11.31 2.70
C GLY A 43 14.73 11.84 1.28
N LYS A 44 14.10 11.11 0.34
CA LYS A 44 13.90 11.53 -1.07
C LYS A 44 13.13 12.85 -1.19
N THR A 45 11.90 12.87 -0.68
CA THR A 45 11.03 14.06 -0.71
C THR A 45 11.63 15.21 0.10
N THR A 46 12.32 14.91 1.20
CA THR A 46 13.05 15.94 1.97
C THR A 46 14.16 16.58 1.14
N THR A 47 14.95 15.76 0.41
CA THR A 47 16.00 16.24 -0.50
C THR A 47 15.40 17.07 -1.65
N LEU A 48 14.32 16.59 -2.28
CA LEU A 48 13.62 17.30 -3.34
C LEU A 48 13.07 18.66 -2.86
N ARG A 49 12.44 18.72 -1.68
CA ARG A 49 11.94 19.95 -1.06
C ARG A 49 13.06 20.92 -0.71
N MET A 50 14.23 20.42 -0.30
CA MET A 50 15.41 21.25 -0.08
C MET A 50 15.96 21.85 -1.37
N ILE A 51 15.98 21.12 -2.50
CA ILE A 51 16.34 21.66 -3.82
C ILE A 51 15.32 22.73 -4.25
N GLY A 52 14.03 22.46 -4.05
CA GLY A 52 12.92 23.39 -4.33
C GLY A 52 12.87 24.62 -3.42
N GLY A 53 13.56 24.59 -2.27
CA GLY A 53 13.55 25.66 -1.27
C GLY A 53 12.33 25.68 -0.36
N PHE A 54 11.51 24.61 -0.39
CA PHE A 54 10.39 24.43 0.54
C PHE A 54 10.88 23.99 1.93
N GLU A 55 12.09 23.43 1.99
CA GLU A 55 12.81 23.12 3.21
C GLU A 55 14.21 23.74 3.15
N LEU A 56 14.71 24.22 4.28
CA LEU A 56 16.10 24.67 4.40
C LEU A 56 16.97 23.54 4.96
N PRO A 57 18.18 23.30 4.42
CA PRO A 57 19.10 22.36 5.00
C PRO A 57 19.57 22.82 6.38
N THR A 58 19.82 21.88 7.27
CA THR A 58 20.44 22.15 8.58
C THR A 58 21.93 22.43 8.44
N ALA A 59 22.59 21.78 7.47
CA ALA A 59 23.98 21.99 7.11
C ALA A 59 24.22 21.64 5.63
N GLY A 60 25.36 22.06 5.08
CA GLY A 60 25.74 21.85 3.68
C GLY A 60 25.25 22.97 2.76
N THR A 61 25.55 22.84 1.46
CA THR A 61 25.19 23.85 0.46
C THR A 61 24.47 23.25 -0.73
N ILE A 62 23.56 24.03 -1.32
CA ILE A 62 22.78 23.66 -2.50
C ILE A 62 23.04 24.70 -3.58
N ARG A 63 23.55 24.26 -4.74
CA ARG A 63 23.77 25.12 -5.90
C ARG A 63 22.94 24.67 -7.09
N LEU A 64 22.42 25.65 -7.82
CA LEU A 64 21.74 25.45 -9.11
C LEU A 64 22.60 26.10 -10.20
N GLY A 65 23.25 25.29 -11.03
CA GLY A 65 24.40 25.70 -11.81
C GLY A 65 25.49 26.29 -10.90
N ASP A 66 25.99 27.47 -11.24
CA ASP A 66 27.04 28.14 -10.46
C ASP A 66 26.50 28.96 -9.26
N ARG A 67 25.17 29.02 -9.09
CA ARG A 67 24.53 29.88 -8.08
C ARG A 67 24.21 29.11 -6.81
N ASP A 68 24.74 29.57 -5.68
CA ASP A 68 24.27 29.13 -4.36
C ASP A 68 22.84 29.58 -4.11
N VAL A 69 21.97 28.63 -3.79
CA VAL A 69 20.55 28.86 -3.51
C VAL A 69 20.13 28.38 -2.13
N THR A 70 21.07 27.99 -1.27
CA THR A 70 20.85 27.34 0.04
C THR A 70 19.77 28.06 0.86
N ASP A 71 19.90 29.38 1.02
CA ASP A 71 18.99 30.22 1.81
C ASP A 71 17.88 30.90 0.99
N LEU A 72 17.80 30.62 -0.31
CA LEU A 72 16.81 31.27 -1.17
C LEU A 72 15.44 30.61 -1.04
N PRO A 73 14.35 31.39 -0.96
CA PRO A 73 13.00 30.85 -0.98
C PRO A 73 12.63 30.30 -2.37
N PRO A 74 11.60 29.45 -2.50
CA PRO A 74 11.26 28.76 -3.74
C PRO A 74 11.12 29.67 -4.96
N PHE A 75 10.42 30.80 -4.80
CA PHE A 75 10.15 31.74 -5.89
C PHE A 75 11.38 32.50 -6.43
N ARG A 76 12.56 32.35 -5.80
CA ARG A 76 13.84 32.92 -6.27
C ARG A 76 14.78 31.88 -6.86
N ARG A 77 14.37 30.60 -6.87
CA ARG A 77 15.13 29.49 -7.45
C ARG A 77 14.67 29.27 -8.89
N ASP A 78 15.59 28.87 -9.74
CA ASP A 78 15.34 28.59 -11.16
C ASP A 78 14.83 27.15 -11.35
N VAL A 79 13.81 26.78 -10.56
CA VAL A 79 13.22 25.45 -10.52
C VAL A 79 11.70 25.56 -10.48
N ASN A 80 11.01 24.57 -11.05
CA ASN A 80 9.58 24.41 -10.86
C ASN A 80 9.30 23.01 -10.30
N THR A 81 8.25 22.89 -9.49
CA THR A 81 7.88 21.64 -8.83
C THR A 81 6.47 21.21 -9.23
N VAL A 82 6.32 19.93 -9.58
CA VAL A 82 5.04 19.25 -9.71
C VAL A 82 4.88 18.33 -8.50
N PHE A 83 3.86 18.61 -7.70
CA PHE A 83 3.50 17.82 -6.53
C PHE A 83 2.55 16.67 -6.91
N GLN A 84 2.45 15.67 -6.04
CA GLN A 84 1.58 14.49 -6.18
C GLN A 84 0.12 14.85 -6.55
N ASN A 85 -0.46 15.90 -5.96
CA ASN A 85 -1.85 16.31 -6.22
C ASN A 85 -2.01 17.22 -7.47
N TYR A 86 -0.98 17.35 -8.32
CA TYR A 86 -0.88 18.21 -9.51
C TYR A 86 -1.03 19.73 -9.28
N ALA A 87 -1.66 20.13 -8.16
CA ALA A 87 -1.89 21.49 -7.68
C ALA A 87 -2.46 22.44 -8.76
N LEU A 88 -3.31 21.94 -9.66
CA LEU A 88 -3.97 22.79 -10.66
C LEU A 88 -4.96 23.74 -10.00
N PHE A 89 -5.12 24.94 -10.56
CA PHE A 89 -6.11 25.89 -10.09
C PHE A 89 -7.50 25.50 -10.63
N PRO A 90 -8.43 25.01 -9.78
CA PRO A 90 -9.67 24.38 -10.26
C PRO A 90 -10.63 25.38 -10.92
N HIS A 91 -10.50 26.66 -10.57
CA HIS A 91 -11.33 27.76 -11.09
C HIS A 91 -10.81 28.33 -12.42
N LEU A 92 -9.60 27.96 -12.84
CA LEU A 92 -8.97 28.42 -14.07
C LEU A 92 -9.11 27.36 -15.18
N SER A 93 -9.22 27.79 -16.43
CA SER A 93 -9.15 26.86 -17.56
C SER A 93 -7.74 26.27 -17.73
N VAL A 94 -7.57 25.27 -18.60
CA VAL A 94 -6.26 24.71 -18.99
C VAL A 94 -5.34 25.82 -19.50
N PHE A 95 -5.84 26.66 -20.43
CA PHE A 95 -5.09 27.81 -20.93
C PHE A 95 -4.64 28.73 -19.81
N GLU A 96 -5.53 29.04 -18.87
CA GLU A 96 -5.24 29.95 -17.77
C GLU A 96 -4.26 29.36 -16.75
N ASN A 97 -4.35 28.06 -16.49
CA ASN A 97 -3.39 27.32 -15.68
C ASN A 97 -1.98 27.40 -16.28
N VAL A 98 -1.84 27.07 -17.57
CA VAL A 98 -0.54 27.10 -18.26
C VAL A 98 -0.04 28.54 -18.44
N ALA A 99 -0.90 29.50 -18.77
CA ALA A 99 -0.54 30.90 -18.97
C ALA A 99 -0.14 31.64 -17.67
N PHE A 100 -0.44 31.08 -16.50
CA PHE A 100 -0.31 31.77 -15.21
C PHE A 100 1.10 32.34 -14.98
N GLY A 101 2.14 31.53 -15.23
CA GLY A 101 3.54 31.93 -15.08
C GLY A 101 3.93 33.10 -15.99
N LEU A 102 3.55 33.02 -17.27
CA LEU A 102 3.82 34.06 -18.26
C LEU A 102 3.11 35.37 -17.94
N ARG A 103 1.85 35.31 -17.47
CA ARG A 103 1.08 36.48 -17.03
C ARG A 103 1.77 37.20 -15.86
N ARG A 104 2.29 36.44 -14.89
CA ARG A 104 3.03 37.00 -13.75
C ARG A 104 4.33 37.70 -14.18
N ARG A 105 4.98 37.20 -15.23
CA ARG A 105 6.16 37.82 -15.87
C ARG A 105 5.80 38.99 -16.80
N LYS A 106 4.51 39.31 -16.98
CA LYS A 106 4.00 40.38 -17.85
C LYS A 106 4.41 40.20 -19.32
N VAL A 107 4.47 38.95 -19.79
CA VAL A 107 4.70 38.63 -21.21
C VAL A 107 3.53 39.17 -22.05
N ASP A 108 3.80 39.57 -23.29
CA ASP A 108 2.77 40.08 -24.19
C ASP A 108 1.65 39.05 -24.46
N ARG A 109 0.41 39.52 -24.59
CA ARG A 109 -0.77 38.64 -24.71
C ARG A 109 -0.73 37.76 -25.97
N ALA A 110 -0.22 38.26 -27.09
CA ALA A 110 -0.11 37.46 -28.31
C ALA A 110 0.97 36.37 -28.15
N GLN A 111 2.07 36.70 -27.47
CA GLN A 111 3.11 35.73 -27.14
C GLN A 111 2.63 34.65 -26.16
N ILE A 112 1.82 35.01 -25.15
CA ILE A 112 1.21 34.04 -24.23
C ILE A 112 0.36 33.03 -24.99
N ALA A 113 -0.51 33.50 -25.89
CA ALA A 113 -1.40 32.62 -26.64
C ALA A 113 -0.61 31.61 -27.49
N LYS A 114 0.46 32.07 -28.15
CA LYS A 114 1.36 31.21 -28.93
C LYS A 114 2.06 30.18 -28.05
N GLN A 115 2.75 30.61 -27.00
CA GLN A 115 3.53 29.71 -26.13
C GLN A 115 2.65 28.67 -25.42
N VAL A 116 1.43 29.04 -25.02
CA VAL A 116 0.48 28.08 -24.45
C VAL A 116 0.03 27.06 -25.49
N GLY A 117 -0.23 27.50 -26.74
CA GLY A 117 -0.53 26.59 -27.85
C GLY A 117 0.60 25.59 -28.09
N ASP A 118 1.83 26.08 -28.28
CA ASP A 118 3.03 25.27 -28.49
C ASP A 118 3.22 24.25 -27.33
N MET A 119 2.98 24.68 -26.08
CA MET A 119 3.11 23.82 -24.90
C MET A 119 2.00 22.77 -24.81
N LEU A 120 0.77 23.10 -25.22
CA LEU A 120 -0.33 22.13 -25.27
C LEU A 120 -0.15 21.12 -26.39
N GLU A 121 0.47 21.50 -27.51
CA GLU A 121 0.88 20.56 -28.55
C GLU A 121 1.93 19.58 -28.02
N LEU A 122 2.95 20.07 -27.31
CA LEU A 122 4.00 19.23 -26.71
C LEU A 122 3.43 18.16 -25.76
N VAL A 123 2.47 18.52 -24.91
CA VAL A 123 1.83 17.58 -23.97
C VAL A 123 0.61 16.85 -24.56
N GLU A 124 0.43 16.92 -25.88
CA GLU A 124 -0.64 16.27 -26.65
C GLU A 124 -2.07 16.62 -26.17
N LEU A 125 -2.32 17.88 -25.83
CA LEU A 125 -3.63 18.42 -25.46
C LEU A 125 -4.10 19.59 -26.34
N PRO A 126 -3.94 19.56 -27.69
CA PRO A 126 -4.48 20.62 -28.54
C PRO A 126 -6.01 20.66 -28.45
N GLY A 127 -6.62 21.84 -28.35
CA GLY A 127 -8.08 22.00 -28.28
C GLY A 127 -8.66 21.90 -26.86
N TYR A 128 -7.81 21.70 -25.83
CA TYR A 128 -8.24 21.58 -24.44
C TYR A 128 -8.22 22.92 -23.68
N GLU A 129 -7.84 24.01 -24.33
CA GLU A 129 -7.57 25.34 -23.75
C GLU A 129 -8.70 25.86 -22.85
N ARG A 130 -9.94 25.55 -23.25
CA ARG A 130 -11.17 26.05 -22.61
C ARG A 130 -11.68 25.13 -21.50
N ARG A 131 -11.19 23.91 -21.40
CA ARG A 131 -11.59 22.97 -20.36
C ARG A 131 -11.07 23.41 -19.00
N ARG A 132 -11.71 22.98 -17.92
CA ARG A 132 -11.25 23.14 -16.53
C ARG A 132 -10.68 21.82 -16.00
N PRO A 133 -9.84 21.83 -14.95
CA PRO A 133 -9.23 20.61 -14.41
C PRO A 133 -10.21 19.48 -14.10
N ASN A 134 -11.40 19.79 -13.57
CA ASN A 134 -12.44 18.81 -13.28
C ASN A 134 -13.12 18.19 -14.52
N GLN A 135 -12.74 18.60 -15.73
CA GLN A 135 -13.22 18.07 -17.00
C GLN A 135 -12.14 17.22 -17.70
N LEU A 136 -11.08 16.87 -16.97
CA LEU A 136 -9.90 16.16 -17.46
C LEU A 136 -9.68 14.88 -16.65
N SER A 137 -9.26 13.80 -17.31
CA SER A 137 -8.80 12.59 -16.63
C SER A 137 -7.51 12.85 -15.84
N GLY A 138 -7.15 11.97 -14.90
CA GLY A 138 -5.93 12.11 -14.10
C GLY A 138 -4.66 12.33 -14.94
N GLY A 139 -4.46 11.52 -15.99
CA GLY A 139 -3.33 11.69 -16.91
C GLY A 139 -3.38 13.01 -17.70
N GLN A 140 -4.56 13.51 -18.06
CA GLN A 140 -4.72 14.81 -18.70
C GLN A 140 -4.41 15.96 -17.73
N GLN A 141 -4.86 15.88 -16.47
CA GLN A 141 -4.51 16.85 -15.44
C GLN A 141 -3.00 16.90 -15.20
N GLN A 142 -2.35 15.75 -15.16
CA GLN A 142 -0.89 15.66 -15.04
C GLN A 142 -0.19 16.35 -16.22
N ARG A 143 -0.61 16.09 -17.46
CA ARG A 143 -0.09 16.76 -18.67
C ARG A 143 -0.25 18.28 -18.60
N VAL A 144 -1.38 18.78 -18.09
CA VAL A 144 -1.59 20.23 -17.87
C VAL A 144 -0.67 20.77 -16.76
N ALA A 145 -0.46 20.03 -15.68
CA ALA A 145 0.43 20.43 -14.59
C ALA A 145 1.89 20.50 -15.07
N LEU A 146 2.30 19.53 -15.90
CA LEU A 146 3.60 19.51 -16.55
C LEU A 146 3.76 20.69 -17.52
N ALA A 147 2.78 20.94 -18.40
CA ALA A 147 2.77 22.11 -19.28
C ALA A 147 2.94 23.41 -18.49
N ARG A 148 2.19 23.57 -17.39
CA ARG A 148 2.30 24.73 -16.50
C ARG A 148 3.68 24.86 -15.86
N ALA A 149 4.32 23.75 -15.50
CA ALA A 149 5.66 23.76 -14.92
C ALA A 149 6.75 24.04 -15.98
N LEU A 150 6.54 23.64 -17.22
CA LEU A 150 7.51 23.80 -18.31
C LEU A 150 7.45 25.16 -19.01
N ILE A 151 6.29 25.84 -19.00
CA ILE A 151 6.06 27.10 -19.74
C ILE A 151 7.06 28.22 -19.46
N ASN A 152 7.66 28.25 -18.27
CA ASN A 152 8.66 29.26 -17.91
C ASN A 152 10.09 28.88 -18.30
N HIS A 153 10.29 27.70 -18.91
CA HIS A 153 11.59 27.09 -19.21
C HIS A 153 12.53 27.09 -17.99
N PRO A 154 12.15 26.42 -16.88
CA PRO A 154 13.00 26.33 -15.71
C PRO A 154 14.28 25.54 -16.04
N ARG A 155 15.36 25.79 -15.31
CA ARG A 155 16.57 24.96 -15.42
C ARG A 155 16.32 23.53 -14.96
N VAL A 156 15.59 23.37 -13.86
CA VAL A 156 15.30 22.08 -13.25
C VAL A 156 13.81 21.93 -13.00
N LEU A 157 13.26 20.79 -13.38
CA LEU A 157 11.92 20.36 -13.01
C LEU A 157 11.99 19.30 -11.90
N LEU A 158 11.28 19.55 -10.80
CA LEU A 158 11.19 18.66 -9.64
C LEU A 158 9.85 17.93 -9.67
N LEU A 159 9.87 16.61 -9.59
CA LEU A 159 8.70 15.74 -9.67
C LEU A 159 8.62 14.86 -8.42
N ASP A 160 7.60 15.07 -7.58
CA ASP A 160 7.40 14.34 -6.31
C ASP A 160 6.28 13.30 -6.47
N GLU A 161 6.66 12.04 -6.70
CA GLU A 161 5.76 10.89 -6.92
C GLU A 161 4.57 11.19 -7.86
N PRO A 162 4.80 11.82 -9.03
CA PRO A 162 3.72 12.38 -9.83
C PRO A 162 2.85 11.32 -10.53
N LEU A 163 3.19 10.03 -10.42
CA LEU A 163 2.50 8.90 -11.05
C LEU A 163 1.78 7.99 -10.05
N GLY A 164 1.93 8.22 -8.74
CA GLY A 164 1.43 7.30 -7.70
C GLY A 164 -0.09 7.12 -7.71
N ALA A 165 -0.84 8.14 -8.11
CA ALA A 165 -2.31 8.14 -8.13
C ALA A 165 -2.94 7.62 -9.44
N LEU A 166 -2.15 7.12 -10.40
CA LEU A 166 -2.65 6.64 -11.70
C LEU A 166 -2.75 5.12 -11.73
N ASP A 167 -3.74 4.58 -12.46
CA ASP A 167 -3.82 3.14 -12.75
C ASP A 167 -2.62 2.66 -13.58
N LEU A 168 -2.37 1.34 -13.57
CA LEU A 168 -1.19 0.75 -14.20
C LEU A 168 -1.04 1.08 -15.69
N LYS A 169 -2.14 1.14 -16.46
CA LYS A 169 -2.10 1.38 -17.90
C LYS A 169 -1.78 2.84 -18.19
N LEU A 170 -2.45 3.78 -17.51
CA LEU A 170 -2.15 5.20 -17.62
C LEU A 170 -0.73 5.52 -17.12
N ARG A 171 -0.31 4.89 -16.02
CA ARG A 171 1.04 5.03 -15.47
C ARG A 171 2.11 4.71 -16.50
N LYS A 172 2.05 3.54 -17.14
CA LYS A 172 3.01 3.13 -18.18
C LYS A 172 3.02 4.07 -19.39
N ALA A 173 1.84 4.50 -19.84
CA ALA A 173 1.75 5.47 -20.93
C ALA A 173 2.41 6.81 -20.55
N MET A 174 2.18 7.28 -19.32
CA MET A 174 2.73 8.55 -18.84
C MET A 174 4.24 8.50 -18.58
N GLN A 175 4.81 7.34 -18.21
CA GLN A 175 6.27 7.18 -18.11
C GLN A 175 6.97 7.44 -19.45
N ILE A 176 6.43 6.85 -20.52
CA ILE A 176 6.96 7.03 -21.89
C ILE A 176 6.86 8.50 -22.30
N GLU A 177 5.70 9.13 -22.05
CA GLU A 177 5.49 10.54 -22.37
C GLU A 177 6.40 11.48 -21.59
N LEU A 178 6.60 11.25 -20.29
CA LEU A 178 7.49 12.06 -19.47
C LEU A 178 8.93 12.01 -20.00
N LYS A 179 9.43 10.83 -20.38
CA LYS A 179 10.77 10.70 -20.97
C LYS A 179 10.87 11.38 -22.34
N ARG A 180 9.83 11.25 -23.18
CA ARG A 180 9.75 11.94 -24.49
C ARG A 180 9.81 13.47 -24.30
N ILE A 181 8.95 14.01 -23.44
CA ILE A 181 8.85 15.45 -23.16
C ILE A 181 10.17 15.98 -22.59
N GLN A 182 10.79 15.25 -21.65
CA GLN A 182 12.08 15.64 -21.10
C GLN A 182 13.17 15.69 -22.18
N THR A 183 13.21 14.70 -23.07
CA THR A 183 14.16 14.64 -24.20
C THR A 183 13.95 15.80 -25.18
N GLU A 184 12.69 16.13 -25.48
CA GLU A 184 12.32 17.19 -26.42
C GLU A 184 12.61 18.59 -25.87
N VAL A 185 12.37 18.82 -24.57
CA VAL A 185 12.61 20.12 -23.91
C VAL A 185 14.07 20.29 -23.49
N GLY A 186 14.79 19.19 -23.20
CA GLY A 186 16.22 19.18 -22.89
C GLY A 186 16.59 19.79 -21.54
N ILE A 187 15.63 19.95 -20.61
CA ILE A 187 15.89 20.44 -19.25
C ILE A 187 16.14 19.27 -18.28
N THR A 188 16.72 19.59 -17.13
CA THR A 188 17.03 18.61 -16.08
C THR A 188 15.76 18.23 -15.31
N PHE A 189 15.48 16.93 -15.19
CA PHE A 189 14.35 16.41 -14.40
C PHE A 189 14.90 15.71 -13.16
N ILE A 190 14.34 16.01 -12.00
CA ILE A 190 14.60 15.27 -10.75
C ILE A 190 13.29 14.62 -10.32
N TYR A 191 13.28 13.29 -10.35
CA TYR A 191 12.13 12.46 -10.12
C TYR A 191 12.27 11.70 -8.80
N VAL A 192 11.27 11.78 -7.93
CA VAL A 192 11.19 10.97 -6.71
C VAL A 192 10.15 9.89 -6.90
N THR A 193 10.52 8.65 -6.61
CA THR A 193 9.61 7.52 -6.61
C THR A 193 10.04 6.45 -5.62
N HIS A 194 9.08 5.62 -5.23
CA HIS A 194 9.32 4.37 -4.54
C HIS A 194 9.21 3.16 -5.49
N ASP A 195 8.75 3.36 -6.73
CA ASP A 195 8.60 2.33 -7.75
C ASP A 195 9.91 2.13 -8.54
N GLN A 196 10.37 0.88 -8.57
CA GLN A 196 11.63 0.50 -9.22
C GLN A 196 11.50 0.51 -10.74
N GLU A 197 10.37 0.07 -11.30
CA GLU A 197 10.13 0.03 -12.75
C GLU A 197 10.16 1.45 -13.32
N GLU A 198 9.56 2.42 -12.61
CA GLU A 198 9.62 3.85 -12.95
C GLU A 198 11.07 4.36 -13.04
N ALA A 199 11.86 4.16 -11.98
CA ALA A 199 13.22 4.64 -11.95
C ALA A 199 14.08 3.96 -13.02
N MET A 200 13.90 2.65 -13.24
CA MET A 200 14.69 1.87 -14.19
C MET A 200 14.39 2.21 -15.66
N THR A 201 13.16 2.59 -15.98
CA THR A 201 12.73 2.83 -17.37
C THR A 201 12.96 4.26 -17.86
N MET A 202 12.89 5.26 -16.97
CA MET A 202 12.94 6.67 -17.36
C MET A 202 14.30 7.33 -17.10
N SER A 203 15.07 6.86 -16.13
CA SER A 203 16.21 7.60 -15.60
C SER A 203 17.48 7.36 -16.40
N ASP A 204 18.29 8.41 -16.55
CA ASP A 204 19.67 8.28 -17.03
C ASP A 204 20.59 7.85 -15.88
N ARG A 205 20.35 8.38 -14.67
CA ARG A 205 21.00 7.99 -13.42
C ARG A 205 20.01 7.93 -12.26
N ILE A 206 20.24 6.99 -11.36
CA ILE A 206 19.43 6.80 -10.14
C ILE A 206 20.36 6.93 -8.93
N ALA A 207 19.92 7.65 -7.90
CA ALA A 207 20.45 7.52 -6.55
C ALA A 207 19.53 6.61 -5.74
N VAL A 208 20.05 5.43 -5.36
CA VAL A 208 19.39 4.55 -4.41
C VAL A 208 19.70 5.07 -3.00
N MET A 209 18.67 5.51 -2.30
CA MET A 209 18.78 6.10 -0.97
C MET A 209 18.37 5.12 0.12
N ASN A 210 19.01 5.18 1.27
CA ASN A 210 18.64 4.45 2.48
C ASN A 210 19.08 5.25 3.71
N HIS A 211 18.23 5.30 4.74
CA HIS A 211 18.50 6.03 6.00
C HIS A 211 19.10 7.44 5.80
N GLY A 212 18.59 8.22 4.85
CA GLY A 212 19.06 9.59 4.60
C GLY A 212 20.37 9.71 3.80
N ARG A 213 20.93 8.60 3.31
CA ARG A 213 22.20 8.52 2.57
C ARG A 213 22.00 7.88 1.20
N ILE A 214 22.95 8.10 0.29
CA ILE A 214 23.02 7.40 -1.00
C ILE A 214 23.81 6.10 -0.78
N GLU A 215 23.16 4.96 -1.01
CA GLU A 215 23.78 3.63 -0.97
C GLU A 215 24.61 3.37 -2.23
N GLN A 216 24.01 3.68 -3.39
CA GLN A 216 24.68 3.57 -4.67
C GLN A 216 24.05 4.56 -5.65
N LEU A 217 24.87 5.08 -6.55
CA LEU A 217 24.48 5.98 -7.60
C LEU A 217 25.10 5.53 -8.91
N GLY A 218 24.32 5.48 -9.97
CA GLY A 218 24.78 4.97 -11.26
C GLY A 218 23.66 4.94 -12.29
N ALA A 219 23.99 4.45 -13.49
CA ALA A 219 22.99 4.18 -14.51
C ALA A 219 22.08 3.01 -14.08
N PRO A 220 20.81 2.95 -14.51
CA PRO A 220 19.89 1.87 -14.16
C PRO A 220 20.50 0.47 -14.37
N GLU A 221 21.07 0.23 -15.55
CA GLU A 221 21.70 -1.05 -15.91
C GLU A 221 22.86 -1.39 -14.97
N GLU A 222 23.71 -0.42 -14.62
CA GLU A 222 24.83 -0.64 -13.72
C GLU A 222 24.36 -1.00 -12.30
N LEU A 223 23.34 -0.30 -11.79
CA LEU A 223 22.78 -0.56 -10.47
C LEU A 223 22.10 -1.93 -10.38
N TYR A 224 21.47 -2.36 -11.47
CA TYR A 224 20.81 -3.66 -11.54
C TYR A 224 21.80 -4.82 -11.72
N GLU A 225 22.75 -4.69 -12.65
CA GLU A 225 23.70 -5.75 -13.00
C GLU A 225 24.90 -5.82 -12.03
N ARG A 226 25.25 -4.70 -11.38
CA ARG A 226 26.43 -4.58 -10.50
C ARG A 226 26.10 -3.82 -9.20
N PRO A 227 25.16 -4.33 -8.38
CA PRO A 227 24.89 -3.74 -7.08
C PRO A 227 26.10 -3.91 -6.14
N THR A 228 26.48 -2.84 -5.44
CA THR A 228 27.64 -2.84 -4.52
C THR A 228 27.29 -3.28 -3.10
N THR A 229 26.01 -3.23 -2.73
CA THR A 229 25.53 -3.64 -1.41
C THR A 229 24.38 -4.64 -1.51
N ALA A 230 24.20 -5.44 -0.47
CA ALA A 230 23.08 -6.39 -0.40
C ALA A 230 21.72 -5.68 -0.39
N PHE A 231 21.66 -4.47 0.16
CA PHE A 231 20.48 -3.62 0.12
C PHE A 231 20.11 -3.31 -1.34
N VAL A 232 21.02 -2.75 -2.14
CA VAL A 232 20.75 -2.40 -3.53
C VAL A 232 20.40 -3.65 -4.36
N ALA A 233 21.10 -4.75 -4.13
CA ALA A 233 20.86 -6.02 -4.83
C ALA A 233 19.45 -6.60 -4.59
N GLY A 234 18.96 -6.51 -3.36
CA GLY A 234 17.61 -6.97 -2.99
C GLY A 234 16.52 -5.93 -3.23
N PHE A 235 16.89 -4.65 -3.30
CA PHE A 235 15.96 -3.55 -3.50
C PHE A 235 15.67 -3.27 -4.98
N LEU A 236 16.60 -3.51 -5.91
CA LEU A 236 16.38 -3.34 -7.35
C LEU A 236 15.99 -4.68 -8.01
N GLY A 237 14.89 -5.28 -7.54
CA GLY A 237 14.38 -6.57 -8.02
C GLY A 237 14.97 -7.80 -7.33
N VAL A 238 14.45 -8.98 -7.69
CA VAL A 238 14.83 -10.27 -7.09
C VAL A 238 16.29 -10.62 -7.42
N SER A 239 17.03 -11.11 -6.42
CA SER A 239 18.42 -11.57 -6.54
C SER A 239 18.62 -12.86 -5.75
N ASN A 240 19.34 -13.82 -6.34
CA ASN A 240 19.83 -14.97 -5.59
C ASN A 240 21.19 -14.64 -5.00
N LEU A 241 21.32 -14.77 -3.69
CA LEU A 241 22.52 -14.44 -2.95
C LEU A 241 23.08 -15.71 -2.29
N LEU A 242 24.24 -16.16 -2.76
CA LEU A 242 24.92 -17.36 -2.27
C LEU A 242 26.14 -16.95 -1.44
N ASP A 243 26.29 -17.51 -0.25
CA ASP A 243 27.42 -17.19 0.63
C ASP A 243 28.61 -18.11 0.30
N GLY A 244 29.83 -17.55 0.27
CA GLY A 244 31.02 -18.32 -0.08
C GLY A 244 32.33 -17.70 0.39
N THR A 245 33.39 -18.51 0.35
CA THR A 245 34.75 -18.10 0.72
C THR A 245 35.65 -18.05 -0.51
N VAL A 246 36.40 -16.96 -0.68
CA VAL A 246 37.37 -16.82 -1.79
C VAL A 246 38.46 -17.87 -1.65
N ALA A 247 38.55 -18.78 -2.62
CA ALA A 247 39.50 -19.88 -2.66
C ALA A 247 40.73 -19.58 -3.55
N GLY A 248 40.60 -18.66 -4.50
CA GLY A 248 41.69 -18.25 -5.37
C GLY A 248 41.30 -17.16 -6.35
N ARG A 249 42.30 -16.61 -7.04
CA ARG A 249 42.12 -15.60 -8.10
C ARG A 249 42.83 -16.05 -9.36
N ASP A 250 42.13 -16.00 -10.48
CA ASP A 250 42.69 -16.24 -11.81
C ASP A 250 42.38 -15.05 -12.71
N GLY A 251 43.35 -14.15 -12.86
CA GLY A 251 43.22 -12.91 -13.62
C GLY A 251 42.02 -12.05 -13.18
N ALA A 252 41.01 -12.00 -14.04
CA ALA A 252 39.77 -11.22 -13.86
C ALA A 252 38.65 -11.99 -13.15
N LEU A 253 38.85 -13.25 -12.81
CA LEU A 253 37.89 -14.08 -12.09
C LEU A 253 38.40 -14.47 -10.70
N LEU A 254 37.47 -14.69 -9.77
CA LEU A 254 37.69 -15.27 -8.46
C LEU A 254 37.03 -16.64 -8.41
N SER A 255 37.75 -17.60 -7.84
CA SER A 255 37.18 -18.87 -7.46
C SER A 255 36.64 -18.74 -6.03
N VAL A 256 35.35 -18.96 -5.85
CA VAL A 256 34.65 -18.88 -4.57
C VAL A 256 34.07 -20.25 -4.23
N LYS A 257 34.37 -20.74 -3.03
CA LYS A 257 33.90 -22.02 -2.52
C LYS A 257 32.64 -21.82 -1.67
N LEU A 258 31.56 -22.52 -2.02
CA LEU A 258 30.34 -22.60 -1.23
C LEU A 258 30.47 -23.62 -0.08
N GLU A 259 29.51 -23.64 0.84
CA GLU A 259 29.50 -24.52 2.02
C GLU A 259 29.55 -26.01 1.66
N ASP A 260 28.86 -26.43 0.60
CA ASP A 260 28.84 -27.81 0.11
C ASP A 260 30.11 -28.23 -0.64
N GLY A 261 31.07 -27.31 -0.78
CA GLY A 261 32.33 -27.51 -1.49
C GLY A 261 32.30 -27.15 -2.97
N THR A 262 31.16 -26.73 -3.53
CA THR A 262 31.04 -26.26 -4.91
C THR A 262 31.95 -25.07 -5.15
N LEU A 263 32.71 -25.08 -6.25
CA LEU A 263 33.55 -23.96 -6.69
C LEU A 263 32.86 -23.19 -7.81
N LEU A 264 32.59 -21.91 -7.56
CA LEU A 264 32.04 -20.98 -8.54
C LEU A 264 33.11 -20.00 -9.00
N GLN A 265 33.08 -19.66 -10.29
CA GLN A 265 33.89 -18.59 -10.87
C GLN A 265 33.05 -17.31 -10.94
N VAL A 266 33.54 -16.21 -10.42
CA VAL A 266 32.83 -14.92 -10.40
C VAL A 266 33.77 -13.78 -10.80
N PRO A 267 33.28 -12.62 -11.27
CA PRO A 267 34.14 -11.51 -11.62
C PRO A 267 34.89 -11.00 -10.38
N ALA A 268 36.17 -10.66 -10.55
CA ALA A 268 36.99 -10.15 -9.46
C ALA A 268 36.65 -8.70 -9.04
N SER A 269 35.78 -8.03 -9.80
CA SER A 269 35.27 -6.70 -9.48
C SER A 269 34.39 -6.74 -8.23
N GLY A 270 34.69 -5.89 -7.24
CA GLY A 270 33.92 -5.77 -5.99
C GLY A 270 34.56 -6.42 -4.77
N VAL A 271 35.66 -7.19 -4.93
CA VAL A 271 36.35 -7.84 -3.80
C VAL A 271 37.58 -7.05 -3.39
N ASN A 272 37.43 -6.23 -2.35
CA ASN A 272 38.52 -5.46 -1.72
C ASN A 272 39.35 -6.33 -0.74
N GLY A 273 39.77 -7.53 -1.16
CA GLY A 273 40.54 -8.45 -0.32
C GLY A 273 39.75 -9.16 0.78
N ALA A 274 38.42 -9.12 0.74
CA ALA A 274 37.56 -9.89 1.65
C ALA A 274 37.70 -11.40 1.37
N SER A 275 37.90 -12.19 2.44
CA SER A 275 37.95 -13.66 2.35
C SER A 275 36.55 -14.28 2.26
N GLU A 276 35.55 -13.64 2.86
CA GLU A 276 34.15 -14.05 2.82
C GLU A 276 33.35 -13.08 1.96
N VAL A 277 32.60 -13.62 1.02
CA VAL A 277 31.88 -12.87 0.00
C VAL A 277 30.51 -13.47 -0.23
N ARG A 278 29.60 -12.65 -0.75
CA ARG A 278 28.30 -13.08 -1.23
C ARG A 278 28.24 -12.94 -2.75
N ILE A 279 27.89 -14.03 -3.41
CA ILE A 279 27.76 -14.12 -4.85
C ILE A 279 26.30 -13.88 -5.21
N GLY A 280 26.04 -12.81 -5.94
CA GLY A 280 24.74 -12.54 -6.51
C GLY A 280 24.61 -13.08 -7.93
N VAL A 281 23.45 -13.63 -8.26
CA VAL A 281 23.04 -13.92 -9.64
C VAL A 281 21.55 -13.67 -9.80
N ARG A 282 21.17 -12.95 -10.86
CA ARG A 282 19.77 -12.63 -11.13
C ARG A 282 19.00 -13.87 -11.65
N PRO A 283 17.74 -14.07 -11.24
CA PRO A 283 16.94 -15.25 -11.62
C PRO A 283 16.87 -15.51 -13.13
N GLU A 284 16.81 -14.46 -13.96
CA GLU A 284 16.71 -14.53 -15.42
C GLU A 284 18.06 -14.85 -16.12
N LYS A 285 19.17 -14.84 -15.38
CA LYS A 285 20.50 -15.22 -15.90
C LYS A 285 20.83 -16.70 -15.67
N LEU A 286 19.99 -17.41 -14.91
CA LEU A 286 20.10 -18.82 -14.61
C LEU A 286 19.37 -19.65 -15.66
N ARG A 287 20.01 -20.73 -16.10
CA ARG A 287 19.37 -21.80 -16.87
C ARG A 287 19.10 -22.97 -15.96
N VAL A 288 17.94 -23.60 -16.12
CA VAL A 288 17.55 -24.81 -15.41
C VAL A 288 17.41 -25.95 -16.41
N ALA A 289 17.99 -27.11 -16.10
CA ALA A 289 17.88 -28.32 -16.90
C ALA A 289 17.65 -29.54 -16.00
N ALA A 290 16.89 -30.51 -16.49
CA ALA A 290 16.72 -31.79 -15.81
C ALA A 290 18.08 -32.48 -15.60
N LEU A 291 18.30 -33.01 -14.39
CA LEU A 291 19.47 -33.82 -14.11
C LEU A 291 19.05 -35.30 -14.18
N ALA A 292 19.44 -36.00 -15.24
CA ALA A 292 19.15 -37.43 -15.41
C ALA A 292 20.09 -38.32 -14.58
N ASP A 293 19.60 -39.47 -14.11
CA ASP A 293 20.40 -40.42 -13.34
C ASP A 293 21.55 -40.98 -14.20
N GLY A 294 22.79 -40.77 -13.74
CA GLY A 294 23.99 -41.26 -14.40
C GLY A 294 24.54 -40.37 -15.52
N ASP A 295 23.95 -39.19 -15.78
CA ASP A 295 24.56 -38.19 -16.64
C ASP A 295 25.75 -37.55 -15.88
N PRO A 296 26.99 -37.63 -16.39
CA PRO A 296 28.10 -36.84 -15.85
C PRO A 296 27.81 -35.33 -15.90
N GLY A 297 26.78 -34.95 -16.65
CA GLY A 297 26.39 -33.61 -17.01
C GLY A 297 27.45 -33.05 -17.93
N SER A 298 27.08 -32.77 -19.18
CA SER A 298 27.87 -31.93 -20.06
C SER A 298 28.11 -30.58 -19.36
N THR A 299 29.20 -30.48 -18.61
CA THR A 299 29.69 -29.22 -18.09
C THR A 299 30.27 -28.51 -19.30
N GLU A 300 29.48 -27.65 -19.94
CA GLU A 300 30.07 -26.67 -20.86
C GLU A 300 31.25 -26.04 -20.14
N SER A 301 32.45 -26.17 -20.72
CA SER A 301 33.65 -25.64 -20.08
C SER A 301 33.49 -24.13 -19.92
N GLY A 302 33.63 -23.63 -18.69
CA GLY A 302 33.55 -22.20 -18.38
C GLY A 302 32.18 -21.68 -17.92
N VAL A 303 31.22 -22.54 -17.57
CA VAL A 303 29.99 -22.13 -16.86
C VAL A 303 30.02 -22.55 -15.39
N ASN A 304 29.36 -21.77 -14.55
CA ASN A 304 29.04 -22.16 -13.18
C ASN A 304 27.88 -23.15 -13.18
N THR A 305 27.93 -24.13 -12.29
CA THR A 305 26.85 -25.10 -12.10
C THR A 305 26.52 -25.28 -10.63
N LEU A 306 25.24 -25.41 -10.31
CA LEU A 306 24.76 -25.71 -8.96
C LEU A 306 23.59 -26.68 -9.05
N ASP A 307 23.69 -27.82 -8.37
CA ASP A 307 22.64 -28.83 -8.39
C ASP A 307 21.59 -28.51 -7.32
N GLY A 308 20.35 -28.92 -7.59
CA GLY A 308 19.25 -28.74 -6.66
C GLY A 308 18.02 -29.55 -7.01
N THR A 309 16.96 -29.31 -6.26
CA THR A 309 15.65 -29.93 -6.45
C THR A 309 14.60 -28.84 -6.56
N ILE A 310 13.71 -28.95 -7.56
CA ILE A 310 12.57 -28.04 -7.70
C ILE A 310 11.65 -28.20 -6.49
N LEU A 311 11.36 -27.10 -5.81
CA LEU A 311 10.34 -26.99 -4.77
C LEU A 311 9.00 -26.56 -5.34
N ASP A 312 9.02 -25.65 -6.32
CA ASP A 312 7.82 -25.08 -6.95
C ASP A 312 8.12 -24.65 -8.40
N ALA A 313 7.11 -24.77 -9.27
CA ALA A 313 7.16 -24.39 -10.67
C ALA A 313 5.89 -23.63 -11.07
N SER A 314 6.09 -22.42 -11.57
CA SER A 314 5.10 -21.37 -11.33
C SER A 314 5.03 -20.47 -12.58
N TYR A 315 3.92 -20.51 -13.33
CA TYR A 315 3.81 -19.90 -14.67
C TYR A 315 3.39 -18.43 -14.60
N VAL A 316 4.25 -17.51 -15.07
CA VAL A 316 4.04 -16.04 -15.05
C VAL A 316 3.86 -15.45 -16.45
N GLY A 317 3.21 -16.18 -17.37
CA GLY A 317 2.96 -15.69 -18.73
C GLY A 317 4.16 -15.87 -19.66
N VAL A 318 5.05 -14.88 -19.72
CA VAL A 318 6.23 -14.91 -20.64
C VAL A 318 7.37 -15.81 -20.15
N SER A 319 7.34 -16.19 -18.88
CA SER A 319 8.30 -17.10 -18.25
C SER A 319 7.62 -18.04 -17.24
N THR A 320 8.35 -19.08 -16.84
CA THR A 320 8.05 -19.93 -15.70
C THR A 320 9.10 -19.67 -14.63
N GLN A 321 8.66 -19.33 -13.43
CA GLN A 321 9.47 -19.20 -12.24
C GLN A 321 9.65 -20.56 -11.59
N TYR A 322 10.89 -20.93 -11.30
CA TYR A 322 11.21 -22.13 -10.54
C TYR A 322 11.85 -21.72 -9.21
N LEU A 323 11.38 -22.32 -8.12
CA LEU A 323 12.05 -22.26 -6.83
C LEU A 323 12.86 -23.55 -6.65
N VAL A 324 14.17 -23.44 -6.50
CA VAL A 324 15.08 -24.58 -6.45
C VAL A 324 15.82 -24.59 -5.12
N LYS A 325 15.72 -25.69 -4.37
CA LYS A 325 16.55 -25.93 -3.19
C LYS A 325 17.89 -26.49 -3.64
N THR A 326 18.96 -25.75 -3.44
CA THR A 326 20.32 -26.12 -3.85
C THR A 326 20.91 -27.17 -2.90
N SER A 327 22.00 -27.80 -3.33
CA SER A 327 22.81 -28.71 -2.49
C SER A 327 23.38 -28.04 -1.23
N THR A 328 23.55 -26.71 -1.24
CA THR A 328 23.92 -25.91 -0.04
C THR A 328 22.75 -25.72 0.94
N GLY A 329 21.53 -26.14 0.59
CA GLY A 329 20.32 -25.95 1.39
C GLY A 329 19.66 -24.58 1.24
N GLN A 330 20.27 -23.66 0.50
CA GLN A 330 19.69 -22.36 0.14
C GLN A 330 18.61 -22.52 -0.94
N GLN A 331 17.70 -21.55 -1.01
CA GLN A 331 16.67 -21.50 -2.06
C GLN A 331 17.08 -20.47 -3.11
N VAL A 332 16.96 -20.86 -4.38
CA VAL A 332 17.32 -20.06 -5.54
C VAL A 332 16.12 -19.98 -6.47
N THR A 333 15.77 -18.77 -6.90
CA THR A 333 14.75 -18.50 -7.90
C THR A 333 15.35 -18.45 -9.29
N VAL A 334 14.67 -19.05 -10.28
CA VAL A 334 15.09 -19.06 -11.69
C VAL A 334 13.90 -18.66 -12.56
N TYR A 335 14.11 -17.80 -13.56
CA TYR A 335 13.12 -17.51 -14.59
C TYR A 335 13.49 -18.16 -15.91
N ALA A 336 12.72 -19.15 -16.34
CA ALA A 336 12.86 -19.78 -17.66
C ALA A 336 11.82 -19.20 -18.62
N GLN A 337 12.25 -18.70 -19.79
CA GLN A 337 11.32 -18.18 -20.79
C GLN A 337 10.46 -19.30 -21.40
N ASN A 338 9.19 -19.00 -21.62
CA ASN A 338 8.25 -19.95 -22.25
C ASN A 338 8.37 -19.86 -23.78
N LEU A 339 9.41 -20.47 -24.35
CA LEU A 339 9.74 -20.39 -25.78
C LEU A 339 8.93 -21.36 -26.66
N GLU A 340 8.34 -22.41 -26.08
CA GLU A 340 7.60 -23.44 -26.80
C GLU A 340 6.09 -23.42 -26.48
N THR A 341 5.26 -23.82 -27.45
CA THR A 341 3.80 -23.89 -27.30
C THR A 341 3.40 -24.94 -26.27
N SER A 342 2.43 -24.62 -25.41
CA SER A 342 1.95 -25.34 -24.23
C SER A 342 1.58 -26.84 -24.39
N GLY A 343 1.68 -27.41 -25.60
CA GLY A 343 1.46 -28.82 -25.92
C GLY A 343 2.72 -29.70 -26.01
N SER A 344 3.93 -29.14 -25.91
CA SER A 344 5.20 -29.89 -25.86
C SER A 344 5.81 -29.98 -24.46
N ARG A 345 5.04 -29.72 -23.38
CA ARG A 345 5.55 -29.64 -22.00
C ARG A 345 6.25 -30.93 -21.53
N GLU A 346 7.56 -30.99 -21.78
CA GLU A 346 8.57 -31.49 -20.85
C GLU A 346 8.93 -30.38 -19.85
N GLY A 347 7.91 -29.80 -19.19
CA GLY A 347 8.15 -28.86 -18.11
C GLY A 347 8.76 -29.59 -16.91
N LEU A 348 9.78 -29.02 -16.27
CA LEU A 348 10.38 -29.61 -15.09
C LEU A 348 9.36 -29.62 -13.93
N ALA A 349 9.19 -30.77 -13.29
CA ALA A 349 8.16 -31.00 -12.27
C ALA A 349 8.68 -30.79 -10.85
N ASP A 350 7.77 -30.57 -9.90
CA ASP A 350 8.10 -30.50 -8.47
C ASP A 350 8.80 -31.77 -8.00
N GLY A 351 9.81 -31.60 -7.14
CA GLY A 351 10.64 -32.70 -6.66
C GLY A 351 11.66 -33.23 -7.67
N GLN A 352 11.66 -32.74 -8.92
CA GLN A 352 12.65 -33.15 -9.91
C GLN A 352 14.02 -32.57 -9.58
N ARG A 353 15.06 -33.40 -9.74
CA ARG A 353 16.45 -32.95 -9.64
C ARG A 353 16.84 -32.16 -10.89
N VAL A 354 17.48 -31.03 -10.66
CA VAL A 354 17.86 -30.09 -11.70
C VAL A 354 19.28 -29.59 -11.50
N ARG A 355 19.89 -29.16 -12.61
CA ARG A 355 21.13 -28.41 -12.61
C ARG A 355 20.84 -26.98 -13.01
N LEU A 356 21.25 -26.06 -12.15
CA LEU A 356 21.33 -24.65 -12.45
C LEU A 356 22.66 -24.37 -13.14
N SER A 357 22.65 -23.55 -14.20
CA SER A 357 23.88 -23.13 -14.86
C SER A 357 23.82 -21.67 -15.29
N TRP A 358 24.95 -20.97 -15.19
CA TRP A 358 25.09 -19.58 -15.62
C TRP A 358 26.55 -19.25 -15.95
N ARG A 359 26.77 -18.18 -16.70
CA ARG A 359 28.12 -17.71 -17.01
C ARG A 359 28.70 -16.96 -15.82
N PRO A 360 30.00 -17.10 -15.51
CA PRO A 360 30.66 -16.33 -14.45
C PRO A 360 30.39 -14.82 -14.53
N GLN A 361 30.31 -14.25 -15.74
CA GLN A 361 30.09 -12.82 -15.95
C GLN A 361 28.68 -12.35 -15.56
N HIS A 362 27.73 -13.26 -15.35
CA HIS A 362 26.38 -12.93 -14.86
C HIS A 362 26.32 -12.87 -13.32
N SER A 363 27.44 -13.12 -12.64
CA SER A 363 27.54 -12.97 -11.20
C SER A 363 28.07 -11.59 -10.82
N PHE A 364 27.56 -11.04 -9.73
CA PHE A 364 28.15 -9.90 -9.02
C PHE A 364 28.61 -10.34 -7.62
N VAL A 365 29.56 -9.62 -7.04
CA VAL A 365 30.15 -9.98 -5.75
C VAL A 365 30.00 -8.83 -4.77
N ILE A 366 29.49 -9.14 -3.58
CA ILE A 366 29.35 -8.19 -2.47
C ILE A 366 30.32 -8.62 -1.37
N ALA A 367 31.09 -7.66 -0.86
CA ALA A 367 32.06 -7.90 0.22
C ALA A 367 31.35 -8.03 1.58
N GLY A 368 31.72 -9.05 2.36
CA GLY A 368 31.37 -9.19 3.78
C GLY A 368 30.37 -10.31 4.09
N ALA A 369 30.67 -11.11 5.12
CA ALA A 369 29.72 -11.97 5.79
C ALA A 369 28.96 -11.18 6.86
N HIS A 370 27.96 -10.42 6.42
CA HIS A 370 26.88 -10.06 7.34
C HIS A 370 25.87 -11.20 7.30
N SER A 371 25.86 -11.97 8.40
CA SER A 371 24.89 -13.02 8.71
C SER A 371 23.51 -12.67 8.12
N HIS A 372 22.77 -13.67 7.63
CA HIS A 372 21.33 -13.54 7.29
C HIS A 372 20.53 -12.79 8.39
N SER A 373 21.01 -12.80 9.65
CA SER A 373 20.46 -12.04 10.78
C SER A 373 20.72 -10.53 10.76
N ALA A 374 21.71 -10.01 10.05
CA ALA A 374 22.00 -8.58 9.93
C ALA A 374 21.10 -7.90 8.89
N PHE A 375 20.76 -8.58 7.79
CA PHE A 375 19.74 -8.11 6.84
C PHE A 375 18.37 -7.95 7.52
N LEU A 376 18.03 -8.88 8.42
CA LEU A 376 16.82 -8.82 9.26
C LEU A 376 16.94 -7.87 10.46
N ARG A 377 18.15 -7.47 10.88
CA ARG A 377 18.38 -6.54 12.01
C ARG A 377 18.51 -5.08 11.60
N ASP A 378 19.09 -4.78 10.43
CA ASP A 378 19.13 -3.41 9.89
C ASP A 378 17.79 -3.02 9.24
N ALA A 379 17.08 -3.97 8.62
CA ALA A 379 15.66 -3.81 8.27
C ALA A 379 14.72 -3.74 9.50
N GLY A 380 15.25 -4.02 10.70
CA GLY A 380 14.53 -3.95 11.97
C GLY A 380 14.61 -2.60 12.69
N ARG A 381 15.31 -1.60 12.11
CA ARG A 381 15.41 -0.24 12.69
C ARG A 381 15.03 0.91 11.75
N GLY A 382 14.75 0.62 10.48
CA GLY A 382 13.93 1.46 9.62
C GLY A 382 12.97 0.55 8.87
N GLY A 383 11.71 0.99 8.78
CA GLY A 383 10.54 0.25 8.27
C GLY A 383 10.84 -0.97 7.40
N VAL A 384 10.31 -2.11 7.83
CA VAL A 384 10.47 -3.42 7.19
C VAL A 384 10.13 -3.32 5.71
N TYR A 385 11.16 -3.42 4.87
CA TYR A 385 11.00 -3.88 3.51
C TYR A 385 10.82 -5.38 3.51
N VAL A 386 9.59 -5.80 3.26
CA VAL A 386 9.38 -7.00 2.47
C VAL A 386 9.71 -6.59 1.04
N GLY A 387 10.96 -6.85 0.64
CA GLY A 387 11.29 -6.91 -0.78
C GLY A 387 10.26 -7.83 -1.42
N SER A 388 9.53 -7.29 -2.40
CA SER A 388 8.54 -7.99 -3.20
C SER A 388 9.15 -9.26 -3.78
N THR A 389 9.02 -10.38 -3.07
CA THR A 389 8.80 -11.66 -3.72
C THR A 389 7.50 -11.47 -4.46
N LEU A 390 7.58 -11.39 -5.79
CA LEU A 390 6.43 -11.60 -6.65
C LEU A 390 5.80 -12.92 -6.22
N SER A 391 4.77 -12.85 -5.38
CA SER A 391 3.86 -13.96 -5.14
C SER A 391 3.11 -14.16 -6.46
N LEU A 392 3.13 -15.39 -6.91
CA LEU A 392 2.92 -15.81 -8.28
C LEU A 392 1.46 -15.73 -8.78
N GLY A 393 0.56 -15.08 -8.04
CA GLY A 393 -0.87 -15.09 -8.30
C GLY A 393 -1.36 -14.12 -9.39
N ALA A 394 -0.57 -13.12 -9.77
CA ALA A 394 -1.05 -11.98 -10.57
C ALA A 394 -1.37 -12.27 -12.06
N ILE A 395 -1.27 -13.51 -12.56
CA ILE A 395 -1.53 -13.83 -13.97
C ILE A 395 -2.56 -14.97 -14.20
N LEU A 396 -3.06 -15.67 -13.17
CA LEU A 396 -3.98 -16.82 -13.37
C LEU A 396 -5.48 -16.53 -13.24
N ALA A 397 -5.91 -15.29 -12.99
CA ALA A 397 -7.34 -14.93 -12.92
C ALA A 397 -8.04 -14.80 -14.29
N ALA A 398 -7.45 -15.30 -15.37
CA ALA A 398 -7.98 -15.17 -16.73
C ALA A 398 -8.03 -16.51 -17.49
N CYS A 399 -8.47 -17.59 -16.86
CA CYS A 399 -9.06 -18.75 -17.54
C CYS A 399 -9.82 -19.62 -16.54
N GLY A 400 -11.15 -19.48 -16.52
CA GLY A 400 -12.01 -20.27 -15.64
C GLY A 400 -11.92 -21.76 -15.93
N VAL A 401 -11.55 -22.53 -14.91
CA VAL A 401 -11.94 -23.94 -14.76
C VAL A 401 -12.19 -24.18 -13.27
N ALA A 402 -13.42 -24.52 -12.92
CA ALA A 402 -13.84 -24.84 -11.56
C ALA A 402 -13.13 -26.12 -11.04
N PRO A 403 -12.75 -26.21 -9.75
CA PRO A 403 -12.30 -27.47 -9.18
C PRO A 403 -13.50 -28.36 -8.89
N GLN A 404 -13.48 -29.57 -9.46
CA GLN A 404 -14.36 -30.66 -9.07
C GLN A 404 -14.04 -31.10 -7.63
N ALA A 405 -15.09 -31.36 -6.86
CA ALA A 405 -15.02 -31.89 -5.51
C ALA A 405 -14.21 -33.20 -5.45
N SER A 406 -13.13 -33.21 -4.66
CA SER A 406 -12.47 -34.45 -4.24
C SER A 406 -12.22 -34.46 -2.73
N ASN A 407 -12.97 -35.34 -2.07
CA ASN A 407 -12.78 -35.97 -0.75
C ASN A 407 -12.02 -35.21 0.34
N THR A 408 -12.81 -34.77 1.32
CA THR A 408 -12.41 -34.38 2.67
C THR A 408 -11.51 -35.44 3.34
N VAL A 409 -10.25 -35.10 3.56
CA VAL A 409 -9.41 -35.78 4.55
C VAL A 409 -9.64 -35.10 5.89
N ALA A 410 -10.38 -35.75 6.78
CA ALA A 410 -10.51 -35.33 8.17
C ALA A 410 -9.14 -35.43 8.86
N VAL A 411 -8.57 -34.28 9.23
CA VAL A 411 -7.41 -34.23 10.11
C VAL A 411 -7.90 -34.38 11.54
N THR A 412 -7.72 -35.57 12.11
CA THR A 412 -7.92 -35.81 13.54
C THR A 412 -6.72 -35.23 14.31
N PRO A 413 -6.88 -34.32 15.30
CA PRO A 413 -5.75 -33.84 16.08
C PRO A 413 -5.28 -34.93 17.04
N SER A 414 -3.99 -35.25 16.98
CA SER A 414 -3.30 -36.01 18.03
C SER A 414 -2.88 -35.05 19.16
N PRO A 415 -3.04 -35.39 20.44
CA PRO A 415 -2.75 -34.49 21.55
C PRO A 415 -1.24 -34.38 21.75
N THR A 416 -0.63 -33.31 21.22
CA THR A 416 0.78 -32.99 21.43
C THR A 416 0.92 -31.59 22.04
N ALA A 417 1.95 -31.43 22.88
CA ALA A 417 2.10 -30.37 23.87
C ALA A 417 1.93 -28.93 23.35
N ARG A 418 1.36 -28.08 24.21
CA ARG A 418 1.10 -26.65 23.97
C ARG A 418 2.36 -25.92 23.43
N PRO A 419 2.25 -25.09 22.39
CA PRO A 419 3.31 -24.17 22.05
C PRO A 419 3.49 -23.14 23.18
N SER A 420 4.75 -22.87 23.56
CA SER A 420 5.08 -21.85 24.53
C SER A 420 4.99 -20.45 23.92
N LYS A 421 4.62 -19.46 24.73
CA LYS A 421 4.68 -18.02 24.41
C LYS A 421 6.00 -17.64 23.69
N ALA A 422 5.90 -17.02 22.52
CA ALA A 422 7.06 -16.64 21.72
C ALA A 422 7.60 -15.25 22.09
N GLY A 423 6.73 -14.38 22.61
CA GLY A 423 7.06 -13.02 23.00
C GLY A 423 7.06 -12.03 21.83
N VAL A 424 6.52 -12.42 20.67
CA VAL A 424 6.45 -11.58 19.47
C VAL A 424 5.14 -11.85 18.72
N LEU A 425 4.56 -10.80 18.14
CA LEU A 425 3.30 -10.86 17.39
C LEU A 425 3.33 -9.85 16.25
N ALA A 426 2.83 -10.21 15.07
CA ALA A 426 2.54 -9.28 13.99
C ALA A 426 1.02 -9.08 13.83
N TRP A 427 0.57 -7.83 13.76
CA TRP A 427 -0.86 -7.48 13.71
C TRP A 427 -1.15 -6.45 12.62
N ALA A 428 -1.97 -6.83 11.65
CA ALA A 428 -2.51 -5.93 10.62
C ALA A 428 -3.91 -5.43 11.01
N ASN A 429 -4.13 -4.12 10.91
CA ASN A 429 -5.40 -3.48 11.24
C ASN A 429 -5.67 -2.28 10.31
N TRP A 430 -6.84 -1.65 10.48
CA TRP A 430 -7.24 -0.40 9.85
C TRP A 430 -6.51 0.81 10.46
N PRO A 431 -6.32 1.90 9.70
CA PRO A 431 -5.82 3.17 10.23
C PRO A 431 -6.68 3.74 11.36
N GLU A 432 -6.06 4.42 12.33
CA GLU A 432 -6.74 5.13 13.43
C GLU A 432 -7.57 4.23 14.37
N TYR A 433 -7.52 2.91 14.19
CA TYR A 433 -8.24 1.93 15.01
C TYR A 433 -7.46 1.53 16.28
N ILE A 434 -6.39 2.26 16.63
CA ILE A 434 -5.63 2.09 17.86
C ILE A 434 -4.96 3.41 18.28
N ASP A 435 -4.70 3.56 19.57
CA ASP A 435 -4.12 4.74 20.23
C ASP A 435 -2.60 4.93 20.06
N VAL A 436 -1.99 4.42 18.98
CA VAL A 436 -0.52 4.43 18.81
C VAL A 436 0.09 5.83 18.70
N ASP A 437 -0.69 6.83 18.27
CA ASP A 437 -0.21 8.21 18.05
C ASP A 437 -0.56 9.19 19.17
N ASP A 438 -1.21 8.73 20.25
CA ASP A 438 -1.80 9.60 21.28
C ASP A 438 -0.81 10.05 22.39
N LYS A 439 0.50 10.05 22.10
CA LYS A 439 1.57 10.50 23.02
C LYS A 439 1.47 9.98 24.47
N GLY A 440 0.82 8.84 24.66
CA GLY A 440 0.63 8.19 25.96
C GLY A 440 -0.62 8.58 26.75
N ASN A 441 -1.63 9.24 26.17
CA ASN A 441 -2.88 9.53 26.90
C ASN A 441 -3.76 8.27 27.04
N HIS A 442 -3.87 7.44 26.01
CA HIS A 442 -4.64 6.18 26.05
C HIS A 442 -3.82 4.93 25.72
N PRO A 443 -2.60 4.69 26.27
CA PRO A 443 -1.56 3.78 25.75
C PRO A 443 -1.90 2.29 25.90
N THR A 444 -2.95 1.80 25.23
CA THR A 444 -3.46 0.46 25.40
C THR A 444 -2.47 -0.56 24.85
N LEU A 445 -1.94 -0.39 23.63
CA LEU A 445 -0.98 -1.34 23.05
C LEU A 445 0.29 -1.43 23.89
N ASP A 446 0.75 -0.29 24.38
CA ASP A 446 1.88 -0.19 25.30
C ASP A 446 1.62 -0.94 26.61
N LYS A 447 0.41 -0.84 27.15
CA LYS A 447 -0.03 -1.59 28.32
C LYS A 447 -0.01 -3.10 28.05
N PHE A 448 -0.53 -3.55 26.91
CA PHE A 448 -0.47 -4.96 26.49
C PHE A 448 0.98 -5.47 26.47
N GLN A 449 1.87 -4.74 25.79
CA GLN A 449 3.27 -5.13 25.65
C GLN A 449 4.00 -5.17 27.00
N LYS A 450 3.66 -4.27 27.95
CA LYS A 450 4.24 -4.25 29.29
C LYS A 450 3.75 -5.39 30.17
N GLU A 451 2.44 -5.64 30.19
CA GLU A 451 1.82 -6.67 31.04
C GLU A 451 2.16 -8.08 30.56
N THR A 452 2.23 -8.26 29.25
CA THR A 452 2.53 -9.56 28.67
C THR A 452 4.02 -9.75 28.38
N GLY A 453 4.78 -8.70 28.07
CA GLY A 453 6.14 -8.85 27.53
C GLY A 453 6.17 -9.39 26.09
N ILE A 454 5.03 -9.40 25.40
CA ILE A 454 4.95 -9.66 23.96
C ILE A 454 5.28 -8.37 23.22
N LYS A 455 6.19 -8.40 22.25
CA LYS A 455 6.44 -7.28 21.36
C LYS A 455 5.52 -7.36 20.15
N VAL A 456 4.72 -6.33 19.93
CA VAL A 456 3.77 -6.28 18.82
C VAL A 456 4.34 -5.44 17.69
N THR A 457 4.40 -6.02 16.50
CA THR A 457 4.60 -5.31 15.24
C THR A 457 3.23 -4.96 14.69
N TYR A 458 2.73 -3.78 15.04
CA TYR A 458 1.45 -3.25 14.57
C TYR A 458 1.62 -2.58 13.20
N THR A 459 0.67 -2.77 12.29
CA THR A 459 0.69 -2.12 10.97
C THR A 459 -0.73 -1.82 10.50
N GLU A 460 -0.93 -0.58 10.07
CA GLU A 460 -2.16 -0.11 9.42
C GLU A 460 -2.14 -0.53 7.94
N ALA A 461 -2.24 -1.85 7.71
CA ALA A 461 -2.09 -2.45 6.38
C ALA A 461 -3.41 -2.49 5.59
N ILE A 462 -4.55 -2.20 6.24
CA ILE A 462 -5.88 -2.44 5.69
C ILE A 462 -6.56 -1.09 5.40
N ASN A 463 -6.60 -0.69 4.13
CA ASN A 463 -7.36 0.47 3.67
C ASN A 463 -8.67 0.08 2.98
N ASP A 464 -8.71 -1.13 2.41
CA ASP A 464 -9.85 -1.72 1.75
C ASP A 464 -9.84 -3.24 1.96
N ASN A 465 -11.01 -3.84 2.15
CA ASN A 465 -11.13 -5.27 2.44
C ASN A 465 -10.66 -6.13 1.25
N GLU A 466 -11.05 -5.78 0.02
CA GLU A 466 -10.75 -6.56 -1.19
C GLU A 466 -9.29 -6.41 -1.60
N ASP A 467 -8.73 -5.20 -1.54
CA ASP A 467 -7.32 -4.96 -1.86
C ASP A 467 -6.42 -5.72 -0.88
N PHE A 468 -6.71 -5.63 0.44
CA PHE A 468 -5.94 -6.37 1.43
C PHE A 468 -6.12 -7.88 1.28
N PHE A 469 -7.35 -8.36 1.09
CA PHE A 469 -7.62 -9.78 0.86
C PHE A 469 -6.91 -10.29 -0.39
N GLY A 470 -6.94 -9.55 -1.50
CA GLY A 470 -6.25 -9.88 -2.74
C GLY A 470 -4.73 -9.97 -2.57
N SER A 471 -4.15 -9.20 -1.64
CA SER A 471 -2.72 -9.28 -1.31
C SER A 471 -2.32 -10.55 -0.56
N ILE A 472 -3.21 -11.11 0.27
CA ILE A 472 -2.93 -12.28 1.13
C ILE A 472 -3.53 -13.60 0.61
N GLN A 473 -4.56 -13.52 -0.25
CA GLN A 473 -5.28 -14.67 -0.78
C GLN A 473 -4.36 -15.68 -1.49
N PRO A 474 -3.39 -15.27 -2.33
CA PRO A 474 -2.53 -16.22 -3.03
C PRO A 474 -1.77 -17.13 -2.06
N ASP A 475 -1.21 -16.56 -0.99
CA ASP A 475 -0.44 -17.30 0.00
C ASP A 475 -1.33 -18.25 0.81
N LEU A 476 -2.52 -17.80 1.21
CA LEU A 476 -3.49 -18.63 1.94
C LEU A 476 -3.99 -19.80 1.09
N ALA A 477 -4.31 -19.53 -0.19
CA ALA A 477 -4.74 -20.52 -1.17
C ALA A 477 -3.65 -21.57 -1.45
N ALA A 478 -2.39 -21.16 -1.50
CA ALA A 478 -1.24 -22.04 -1.73
C ALA A 478 -0.87 -22.90 -0.52
N GLY A 479 -1.60 -22.81 0.60
CA GLY A 479 -1.21 -23.52 1.81
C GLY A 479 -0.08 -22.83 2.60
N GLY A 480 0.24 -21.57 2.27
CA GLY A 480 1.27 -20.76 2.90
C GLY A 480 0.91 -20.23 4.28
N GLN A 481 1.91 -19.68 4.96
CA GLN A 481 1.80 -18.99 6.24
C GLN A 481 2.05 -17.50 6.01
N LEU A 482 1.13 -16.66 6.48
CA LEU A 482 1.29 -15.20 6.38
C LEU A 482 2.33 -14.68 7.38
N SER A 483 2.84 -13.48 7.11
CA SER A 483 3.67 -12.73 8.06
C SER A 483 2.89 -12.20 9.26
N TRP A 484 1.55 -12.14 9.16
CA TRP A 484 0.64 -11.62 10.18
C TRP A 484 0.11 -12.74 11.07
N ASP A 485 0.12 -12.50 12.38
CA ASP A 485 -0.48 -13.41 13.36
C ASP A 485 -1.96 -13.08 13.63
N VAL A 486 -2.32 -11.80 13.57
CA VAL A 486 -3.70 -11.30 13.69
C VAL A 486 -3.97 -10.36 12.53
N ILE A 487 -5.14 -10.51 11.91
CA ILE A 487 -5.68 -9.59 10.89
C ILE A 487 -7.07 -9.11 11.34
N VAL A 488 -7.47 -7.91 10.93
CA VAL A 488 -8.78 -7.33 11.28
C VAL A 488 -9.62 -7.13 10.03
N MET A 489 -10.63 -7.97 9.82
CA MET A 489 -11.47 -7.94 8.61
C MET A 489 -12.94 -7.72 8.94
N THR A 490 -13.67 -7.08 8.02
CA THR A 490 -15.11 -6.85 8.17
C THR A 490 -15.88 -8.17 8.07
N ASP A 491 -17.04 -8.25 8.74
CA ASP A 491 -17.87 -9.44 8.93
C ASP A 491 -18.09 -10.30 7.67
N TRP A 492 -18.46 -9.69 6.55
CA TRP A 492 -18.69 -10.39 5.28
C TRP A 492 -17.40 -10.99 4.71
N MET A 493 -16.25 -10.36 4.96
CA MET A 493 -14.95 -10.89 4.54
C MET A 493 -14.52 -12.04 5.45
N ILE A 494 -14.82 -11.98 6.75
CA ILE A 494 -14.64 -13.12 7.67
C ILE A 494 -15.44 -14.33 7.20
N GLU A 495 -16.73 -14.15 6.85
CA GLU A 495 -17.55 -15.24 6.30
C GLU A 495 -16.88 -15.88 5.07
N ARG A 496 -16.42 -15.04 4.12
CA ARG A 496 -15.74 -15.49 2.91
C ARG A 496 -14.46 -16.26 3.23
N MET A 497 -13.63 -15.76 4.14
CA MET A 497 -12.39 -16.41 4.56
C MET A 497 -12.65 -17.74 5.30
N ILE A 498 -13.72 -17.85 6.09
CA ILE A 498 -14.15 -19.11 6.72
C ILE A 498 -14.56 -20.12 5.64
N ARG A 499 -15.38 -19.70 4.66
CA ARG A 499 -15.81 -20.55 3.54
C ARG A 499 -14.63 -21.08 2.73
N LEU A 500 -13.59 -20.28 2.56
CA LEU A 500 -12.36 -20.65 1.85
C LEU A 500 -11.36 -21.46 2.70
N GLY A 501 -11.60 -21.61 4.00
CA GLY A 501 -10.71 -22.33 4.92
C GLY A 501 -9.41 -21.58 5.23
N TYR A 502 -9.44 -20.25 5.18
CA TYR A 502 -8.27 -19.38 5.33
C TYR A 502 -8.04 -18.87 6.74
N LEU A 503 -8.90 -19.22 7.69
CA LEU A 503 -8.75 -18.87 9.10
C LEU A 503 -8.46 -20.10 9.95
N GLN A 504 -7.63 -19.90 10.98
CA GLN A 504 -7.40 -20.90 12.01
C GLN A 504 -8.48 -20.78 13.10
N PRO A 505 -9.09 -21.90 13.57
CA PRO A 505 -10.03 -21.86 14.68
C PRO A 505 -9.39 -21.27 15.95
N LEU A 506 -10.20 -20.54 16.71
CA LEU A 506 -9.84 -20.02 18.02
C LEU A 506 -9.95 -21.09 19.10
N GLU A 507 -9.00 -21.09 20.01
CA GLU A 507 -9.02 -21.87 21.24
C GLU A 507 -9.72 -21.05 22.33
N HIS A 508 -11.04 -21.18 22.47
CA HIS A 508 -11.83 -20.39 23.43
C HIS A 508 -11.36 -20.53 24.89
N ALA A 509 -10.69 -21.63 25.25
CA ALA A 509 -10.08 -21.79 26.57
C ALA A 509 -9.00 -20.73 26.85
N GLU A 510 -8.38 -20.17 25.81
CA GLU A 510 -7.38 -19.10 25.88
C GLU A 510 -8.01 -17.70 25.82
N LEU A 511 -9.35 -17.61 25.73
CA LEU A 511 -10.11 -16.36 25.62
C LEU A 511 -11.09 -16.14 26.80
N PRO A 512 -10.65 -16.26 28.08
CA PRO A 512 -11.55 -16.17 29.23
C PRO A 512 -12.24 -14.79 29.39
N ASN A 513 -11.57 -13.70 29.02
CA ASN A 513 -12.18 -12.36 29.05
C ASN A 513 -13.25 -12.22 27.97
N PHE A 514 -13.01 -12.76 26.78
CA PHE A 514 -14.03 -12.82 25.72
C PHE A 514 -15.27 -13.53 26.22
N THR A 515 -15.11 -14.74 26.76
CA THR A 515 -16.24 -15.53 27.30
C THR A 515 -16.97 -14.80 28.43
N ALA A 516 -16.23 -14.07 29.28
CA ALA A 516 -16.82 -13.35 30.39
C ALA A 516 -17.53 -12.06 29.97
N ASN A 517 -16.98 -11.31 29.02
CA ASN A 517 -17.29 -9.89 28.84
C ASN A 517 -17.78 -9.50 27.44
N ALA A 518 -17.75 -10.40 26.46
CA ALA A 518 -18.33 -10.10 25.14
C ALA A 518 -19.80 -9.70 25.29
N ASP A 519 -20.18 -8.61 24.63
CA ASP A 519 -21.57 -8.20 24.56
C ASP A 519 -22.36 -9.23 23.73
N PRO A 520 -23.58 -9.64 24.16
CA PRO A 520 -24.39 -10.61 23.44
C PRO A 520 -24.62 -10.30 21.96
N LEU A 521 -24.51 -9.04 21.54
CA LEU A 521 -24.60 -8.62 20.14
C LEU A 521 -23.47 -9.13 19.23
N TYR A 522 -22.38 -9.63 19.82
CA TYR A 522 -21.18 -10.12 19.11
C TYR A 522 -20.88 -11.59 19.39
N VAL A 523 -21.80 -12.28 20.08
CA VAL A 523 -21.71 -13.72 20.37
C VAL A 523 -22.59 -14.50 19.39
N ASP A 524 -22.06 -15.59 18.84
CA ASP A 524 -22.69 -16.42 17.79
C ASP A 524 -23.16 -15.62 16.54
N PRO A 525 -22.30 -14.76 15.96
CA PRO A 525 -22.69 -13.94 14.81
C PRO A 525 -23.10 -14.79 13.60
N TRP A 526 -23.76 -14.15 12.64
CA TRP A 526 -24.24 -14.83 11.43
C TRP A 526 -23.08 -15.31 10.54
N TYR A 527 -21.95 -14.60 10.53
CA TYR A 527 -20.77 -14.88 9.70
C TYR A 527 -19.81 -15.90 10.33
N ASP A 528 -19.83 -16.08 11.65
CA ASP A 528 -18.93 -16.99 12.37
C ASP A 528 -19.65 -17.64 13.56
N LYS A 529 -20.30 -18.78 13.30
CA LYS A 529 -21.11 -19.47 14.31
C LYS A 529 -20.28 -19.96 15.49
N GLY A 530 -20.72 -19.59 16.68
CA GLY A 530 -20.02 -19.82 17.94
C GLY A 530 -18.76 -18.99 18.14
N ASN A 531 -18.48 -17.97 17.30
CA ASN A 531 -17.22 -17.23 17.28
C ASN A 531 -16.00 -18.15 17.11
N LYS A 532 -16.14 -19.16 16.23
CA LYS A 532 -15.17 -20.24 16.10
C LYS A 532 -13.84 -19.76 15.51
N PHE A 533 -13.84 -18.69 14.71
CA PHE A 533 -12.65 -18.22 14.00
C PHE A 533 -12.28 -16.76 14.30
N SER A 534 -13.19 -16.00 14.90
CA SER A 534 -13.04 -14.55 15.04
C SER A 534 -13.66 -14.02 16.32
N THR A 535 -13.09 -12.92 16.83
CA THR A 535 -13.71 -12.09 17.87
C THR A 535 -13.91 -10.68 17.33
N ALA A 536 -15.03 -10.05 17.67
CA ALA A 536 -15.30 -8.68 17.26
C ALA A 536 -14.21 -7.73 17.80
N TRP A 537 -13.69 -6.89 16.93
CA TRP A 537 -12.78 -5.81 17.27
C TRP A 537 -13.57 -4.54 17.58
N GLN A 538 -14.35 -4.09 16.60
CA GLN A 538 -15.16 -2.88 16.64
C GLN A 538 -16.37 -3.03 15.73
N SER A 539 -17.33 -2.12 15.86
CA SER A 539 -18.53 -2.09 15.03
C SER A 539 -19.04 -0.66 14.87
N GLY A 540 -19.93 -0.49 13.90
CA GLY A 540 -20.61 0.77 13.68
C GLY A 540 -21.82 0.57 12.78
N ILE A 541 -22.39 1.69 12.37
CA ILE A 541 -23.50 1.75 11.44
C ILE A 541 -23.08 2.62 10.27
N THR A 542 -23.28 2.14 9.05
CA THR A 542 -23.28 2.97 7.85
C THR A 542 -24.64 3.64 7.70
N GLY A 543 -24.63 4.95 7.57
CA GLY A 543 -25.79 5.80 7.40
C GLY A 543 -25.44 7.06 6.62
N ILE A 544 -26.00 8.20 7.01
CA ILE A 544 -25.76 9.48 6.34
C ILE A 544 -25.08 10.45 7.29
N GLY A 545 -23.92 10.97 6.87
CA GLY A 545 -23.25 12.11 7.48
C GLY A 545 -23.65 13.40 6.76
N TYR A 546 -24.01 14.44 7.50
CA TYR A 546 -24.37 15.73 6.89
C TYR A 546 -24.07 16.91 7.79
N ASN A 547 -23.92 18.09 7.18
CA ASN A 547 -23.76 19.35 7.90
C ASN A 547 -25.06 20.17 7.84
N PRO A 548 -25.82 20.31 8.95
CA PRO A 548 -27.08 21.05 8.99
C PRO A 548 -26.97 22.52 8.55
N LYS A 549 -25.80 23.15 8.74
CA LYS A 549 -25.56 24.53 8.30
C LYS A 549 -25.52 24.62 6.77
N LEU A 550 -25.12 23.54 6.11
CA LEU A 550 -25.04 23.45 4.65
C LEU A 550 -26.33 22.93 4.03
N THR A 551 -26.95 21.91 4.64
CA THR A 551 -28.20 21.33 4.13
C THR A 551 -29.41 22.21 4.37
N LYS A 552 -29.39 23.03 5.43
CA LYS A 552 -30.49 23.92 5.87
C LYS A 552 -31.81 23.21 6.17
N ARG A 553 -31.81 21.88 6.21
CA ARG A 553 -32.92 21.00 6.60
C ARG A 553 -32.37 19.72 7.22
N ALA A 554 -33.22 19.02 7.96
CA ALA A 554 -32.90 17.67 8.39
C ALA A 554 -32.81 16.74 7.18
N ILE A 555 -31.88 15.79 7.27
CA ILE A 555 -31.71 14.68 6.32
C ILE A 555 -32.27 13.44 7.00
N THR A 556 -33.13 12.69 6.31
CA THR A 556 -33.79 11.50 6.86
C THR A 556 -33.84 10.32 5.88
N SER A 557 -33.58 10.54 4.59
CA SER A 557 -33.64 9.51 3.56
C SER A 557 -32.38 9.46 2.72
N ILE A 558 -32.04 8.27 2.20
CA ILE A 558 -31.01 8.09 1.17
C ILE A 558 -31.33 8.91 -0.08
N ASP A 559 -32.61 9.14 -0.38
CA ASP A 559 -33.04 9.99 -1.49
C ASP A 559 -32.57 11.45 -1.36
N ASP A 560 -32.28 11.91 -0.14
CA ASP A 560 -31.76 13.26 0.06
C ASP A 560 -30.39 13.45 -0.59
N LEU A 561 -29.57 12.41 -0.73
CA LEU A 561 -28.28 12.49 -1.44
C LEU A 561 -28.46 12.79 -2.94
N PHE A 562 -29.64 12.46 -3.48
CA PHE A 562 -30.03 12.64 -4.87
C PHE A 562 -30.78 13.96 -5.11
N ASP A 563 -31.05 14.74 -4.07
CA ASP A 563 -31.75 16.03 -4.17
C ASP A 563 -30.88 17.04 -4.97
N PRO A 564 -31.37 17.59 -6.09
CA PRO A 564 -30.65 18.58 -6.87
C PRO A 564 -30.17 19.82 -6.09
N ALA A 565 -30.76 20.11 -4.92
CA ALA A 565 -30.30 21.15 -4.00
C ALA A 565 -28.85 20.93 -3.52
N PHE A 566 -28.37 19.68 -3.51
CA PHE A 566 -27.02 19.30 -3.09
C PHE A 566 -26.10 18.90 -4.24
N LYS A 567 -26.48 19.19 -5.49
CA LYS A 567 -25.70 18.88 -6.69
C LYS A 567 -24.25 19.38 -6.59
N GLY A 568 -23.29 18.47 -6.80
CA GLY A 568 -21.84 18.71 -6.67
C GLY A 568 -21.35 18.85 -5.22
N ARG A 569 -22.22 18.57 -4.24
CA ARG A 569 -21.96 18.63 -2.79
C ARG A 569 -22.53 17.43 -2.03
N SER A 570 -23.04 16.42 -2.72
CA SER A 570 -23.31 15.10 -2.14
C SER A 570 -22.18 14.11 -2.43
N GLY A 571 -22.00 13.11 -1.59
CA GLY A 571 -21.01 12.05 -1.76
C GLY A 571 -21.61 10.67 -1.52
N MET A 572 -20.95 9.64 -2.05
CA MET A 572 -21.22 8.22 -1.79
C MET A 572 -19.88 7.49 -1.60
N PHE A 573 -19.88 6.23 -1.18
CA PHE A 573 -18.64 5.48 -0.98
C PHE A 573 -18.09 4.91 -2.29
N SER A 574 -16.80 4.58 -2.33
CA SER A 574 -16.18 3.87 -3.45
C SER A 574 -16.39 2.36 -3.40
N ASP A 575 -17.18 1.85 -2.45
CA ASP A 575 -17.53 0.44 -2.29
C ASP A 575 -19.01 0.18 -2.60
N MET A 576 -19.28 -0.97 -3.23
CA MET A 576 -20.62 -1.35 -3.66
C MET A 576 -21.55 -1.75 -2.53
N ARG A 577 -21.04 -2.30 -1.42
CA ARG A 577 -21.87 -3.01 -0.42
C ARG A 577 -22.73 -2.04 0.34
N ASP A 578 -22.15 -0.93 0.79
CA ASP A 578 -22.91 0.12 1.46
C ASP A 578 -23.84 0.85 0.49
N ASP A 579 -23.29 1.33 -0.63
CA ASP A 579 -24.01 2.15 -1.60
C ASP A 579 -25.24 1.42 -2.16
N TYR A 580 -25.07 0.21 -2.71
CA TYR A 580 -26.19 -0.55 -3.24
C TYR A 580 -27.14 -1.03 -2.16
N SER A 581 -26.66 -1.41 -0.97
CA SER A 581 -27.57 -1.84 0.09
C SER A 581 -28.47 -0.70 0.56
N LEU A 582 -27.90 0.48 0.82
CA LEU A 582 -28.65 1.64 1.26
C LEU A 582 -29.63 2.15 0.19
N VAL A 583 -29.22 2.15 -1.09
CA VAL A 583 -30.12 2.52 -2.19
C VAL A 583 -31.23 1.49 -2.37
N MET A 584 -30.95 0.19 -2.28
CA MET A 584 -31.98 -0.86 -2.37
C MET A 584 -32.96 -0.80 -1.20
N LEU A 585 -32.48 -0.54 0.03
CA LEU A 585 -33.35 -0.30 1.19
C LEU A 585 -34.29 0.88 0.93
N SER A 586 -33.79 1.99 0.36
CA SER A 586 -34.62 3.15 -0.01
C SER A 586 -35.69 2.82 -1.06
N GLN A 587 -35.47 1.77 -1.86
CA GLN A 587 -36.42 1.25 -2.85
C GLN A 587 -37.37 0.19 -2.28
N GLY A 588 -37.32 -0.08 -0.96
CA GLY A 588 -38.16 -1.07 -0.28
C GLY A 588 -37.74 -2.52 -0.50
N VAL A 589 -36.49 -2.75 -0.94
CA VAL A 589 -35.95 -4.09 -1.18
C VAL A 589 -35.48 -4.71 0.13
N THR A 590 -35.92 -5.93 0.42
CA THR A 590 -35.34 -6.74 1.49
C THR A 590 -34.01 -7.32 1.03
N LEU A 591 -32.89 -6.86 1.63
CA LEU A 591 -31.53 -7.18 1.18
C LEU A 591 -31.23 -8.68 1.09
N ALA A 592 -31.71 -9.50 2.04
CA ALA A 592 -31.53 -10.95 2.00
C ALA A 592 -32.07 -11.62 0.73
N ASN A 593 -33.06 -10.98 0.07
CA ASN A 593 -33.70 -11.47 -1.15
C ASN A 593 -33.36 -10.62 -2.39
N ALA A 594 -32.38 -9.70 -2.28
CA ALA A 594 -32.03 -8.80 -3.38
C ALA A 594 -31.59 -9.58 -4.63
N THR A 595 -32.17 -9.22 -5.77
CA THR A 595 -31.88 -9.83 -7.07
C THR A 595 -31.00 -8.94 -7.93
N MET A 596 -30.42 -9.48 -9.02
CA MET A 596 -29.71 -8.67 -10.01
C MET A 596 -30.57 -7.57 -10.65
N ALA A 597 -31.91 -7.77 -10.71
CA ALA A 597 -32.81 -6.73 -11.20
C ALA A 597 -32.92 -5.56 -10.22
N ASP A 598 -32.79 -5.80 -8.91
CA ASP A 598 -32.79 -4.76 -7.90
C ASP A 598 -31.44 -4.01 -7.88
N VAL A 599 -30.33 -4.74 -8.04
CA VAL A 599 -29.00 -4.15 -8.27
C VAL A 599 -29.01 -3.27 -9.51
N GLN A 600 -29.60 -3.71 -10.62
CA GLN A 600 -29.70 -2.90 -11.83
C GLN A 600 -30.49 -1.60 -11.62
N LYS A 601 -31.55 -1.62 -10.78
CA LYS A 601 -32.29 -0.37 -10.44
C LYS A 601 -31.46 0.57 -9.59
N ALA A 602 -30.69 0.04 -8.63
CA ALA A 602 -29.77 0.85 -7.82
C ALA A 602 -28.65 1.45 -8.68
N HIS A 603 -28.05 0.63 -9.54
CA HIS A 603 -27.11 1.01 -10.58
C HIS A 603 -27.63 2.18 -11.42
N ASP A 604 -28.79 2.02 -12.07
CA ASP A 604 -29.33 3.03 -12.99
C ASP A 604 -29.60 4.36 -12.27
N LYS A 605 -30.06 4.31 -11.02
CA LYS A 605 -30.28 5.49 -10.18
C LYS A 605 -28.98 6.21 -9.84
N ILE A 606 -27.95 5.48 -9.40
CA ILE A 606 -26.63 6.04 -9.06
C ILE A 606 -25.96 6.61 -10.32
N LYS A 607 -25.93 5.84 -11.40
CA LYS A 607 -25.33 6.23 -12.68
C LYS A 607 -25.97 7.50 -13.24
N ALA A 608 -27.30 7.56 -13.29
CA ALA A 608 -28.02 8.75 -13.78
C ALA A 608 -27.72 9.99 -12.93
N ALA A 609 -27.64 9.84 -11.60
CA ALA A 609 -27.31 10.94 -10.71
C ALA A 609 -25.86 11.41 -10.88
N ARG A 610 -24.90 10.49 -10.98
CA ARG A 610 -23.50 10.80 -11.29
C ARG A 610 -23.37 11.53 -12.63
N GLU A 611 -24.00 11.03 -13.69
CA GLU A 611 -23.98 11.67 -15.03
C GLU A 611 -24.64 13.06 -15.02
N ALA A 612 -25.63 13.26 -14.16
CA ALA A 612 -26.22 14.57 -13.90
C ALA A 612 -25.31 15.48 -13.05
N GLY A 613 -24.15 15.01 -12.59
CA GLY A 613 -23.20 15.74 -11.73
C GLY A 613 -23.71 15.93 -10.30
N GLN A 614 -24.61 15.06 -9.83
CA GLN A 614 -25.18 15.12 -8.49
C GLN A 614 -24.09 14.91 -7.43
N PHE A 615 -23.33 13.84 -7.55
CA PHE A 615 -22.27 13.51 -6.63
C PHE A 615 -21.00 14.30 -6.95
N ARG A 616 -20.34 14.78 -5.90
CA ARG A 616 -19.04 15.45 -5.97
C ARG A 616 -17.95 14.44 -6.31
N ASN A 617 -17.97 13.29 -5.63
CA ASN A 617 -17.12 12.14 -5.88
C ASN A 617 -17.70 10.90 -5.18
N PHE A 618 -17.12 9.75 -5.46
CA PHE A 618 -17.20 8.54 -4.64
C PHE A 618 -15.92 8.45 -3.80
N TYR A 619 -16.02 8.12 -2.52
CA TYR A 619 -14.92 8.26 -1.56
C TYR A 619 -14.63 6.97 -0.81
N GLY A 620 -13.35 6.70 -0.52
CA GLY A 620 -12.96 5.81 0.58
C GLY A 620 -12.94 6.63 1.87
N ASN A 621 -11.92 6.47 2.71
CA ASN A 621 -11.76 7.22 3.97
C ASN A 621 -11.66 8.75 3.77
N GLU A 622 -11.36 9.22 2.56
CA GLU A 622 -11.17 10.65 2.25
C GLU A 622 -12.46 11.49 2.34
N TYR A 623 -13.63 10.85 2.45
CA TYR A 623 -14.89 11.57 2.69
C TYR A 623 -14.85 12.36 4.00
N TYR A 624 -14.04 11.91 4.97
CA TYR A 624 -13.90 12.51 6.28
C TYR A 624 -13.55 13.99 6.17
N ASP A 625 -12.43 14.28 5.49
CA ASP A 625 -11.92 15.65 5.31
C ASP A 625 -12.87 16.52 4.50
N GLU A 626 -13.54 15.95 3.49
CA GLU A 626 -14.46 16.70 2.63
C GLU A 626 -15.74 17.09 3.37
N LEU A 627 -16.25 16.23 4.26
CA LEU A 627 -17.41 16.54 5.10
C LEU A 627 -17.03 17.48 6.26
N ALA A 628 -15.94 17.20 6.97
CA ALA A 628 -15.45 18.04 8.06
C ALA A 628 -15.12 19.46 7.56
N GLY A 629 -14.47 19.57 6.39
CA GLY A 629 -14.14 20.85 5.73
C GLY A 629 -15.33 21.59 5.10
N GLY A 630 -16.51 20.96 5.04
CA GLY A 630 -17.75 21.56 4.50
C GLY A 630 -17.83 21.61 2.96
N ASN A 631 -16.96 20.87 2.27
CA ASN A 631 -17.03 20.67 0.83
C ASN A 631 -18.26 19.81 0.47
N LEU A 632 -18.53 18.78 1.28
CA LEU A 632 -19.75 18.00 1.24
C LEU A 632 -20.81 18.60 2.18
N ALA A 633 -22.05 18.64 1.70
CA ALA A 633 -23.21 18.95 2.52
C ALA A 633 -23.82 17.69 3.14
N VAL A 634 -23.79 16.58 2.41
CA VAL A 634 -24.39 15.28 2.77
C VAL A 634 -23.62 14.14 2.08
N THR A 635 -23.39 13.03 2.75
CA THR A 635 -22.72 11.85 2.19
C THR A 635 -23.08 10.59 2.95
N ILE A 636 -22.89 9.43 2.36
CA ILE A 636 -22.81 8.18 3.13
C ILE A 636 -21.61 8.28 4.07
N ALA A 637 -21.76 7.80 5.30
CA ALA A 637 -20.76 7.90 6.36
C ALA A 637 -20.87 6.74 7.37
N TRP A 638 -19.77 6.46 8.06
CA TRP A 638 -19.77 5.57 9.23
C TRP A 638 -20.01 6.36 10.52
N SER A 639 -20.77 5.78 11.44
CA SER A 639 -21.17 6.43 12.70
C SER A 639 -19.98 6.83 13.60
N GLY A 640 -18.92 6.02 13.60
CA GLY A 640 -17.71 6.25 14.38
C GLY A 640 -16.94 7.48 13.89
N ASP A 641 -16.72 7.59 12.58
CA ASP A 641 -16.10 8.78 11.96
C ASP A 641 -16.85 10.06 12.27
N ILE A 642 -18.18 10.05 12.24
CA ILE A 642 -18.95 11.26 12.60
C ILE A 642 -18.76 11.61 14.08
N THR A 643 -18.60 10.62 14.96
CA THR A 643 -18.25 10.87 16.36
C THR A 643 -16.87 11.53 16.46
N GLN A 644 -15.87 10.99 15.77
CA GLN A 644 -14.52 11.56 15.70
C GLN A 644 -14.54 13.00 15.18
N MET A 645 -15.23 13.26 14.07
CA MET A 645 -15.40 14.61 13.52
C MET A 645 -16.01 15.55 14.55
N GLN A 646 -17.07 15.13 15.25
CA GLN A 646 -17.74 15.98 16.23
C GLN A 646 -16.83 16.36 17.40
N LEU A 647 -15.92 15.46 17.78
CA LEU A 647 -14.99 15.66 18.88
C LEU A 647 -13.81 16.56 18.48
N TYR A 648 -13.23 16.36 17.30
CA TYR A 648 -11.92 16.90 16.97
C TYR A 648 -11.92 17.95 15.85
N ASP A 649 -12.85 17.91 14.90
CA ASP A 649 -12.75 18.70 13.67
C ASP A 649 -13.95 19.63 13.40
N ASN A 650 -15.16 19.08 13.46
CA ASN A 650 -16.40 19.79 13.13
C ASN A 650 -17.58 19.35 14.02
N PRO A 651 -17.88 20.06 15.13
CA PRO A 651 -18.98 19.70 16.03
C PRO A 651 -20.38 19.87 15.42
N ASP A 652 -20.50 20.48 14.23
CA ASP A 652 -21.79 20.71 13.59
C ASP A 652 -22.28 19.54 12.74
N VAL A 653 -21.41 18.60 12.34
CA VAL A 653 -21.84 17.46 11.52
C VAL A 653 -22.76 16.54 12.32
N LYS A 654 -23.65 15.84 11.62
CA LYS A 654 -24.60 14.90 12.21
C LYS A 654 -24.60 13.59 11.47
N PHE A 655 -24.79 12.52 12.21
CA PHE A 655 -25.08 11.20 11.70
C PHE A 655 -26.59 10.94 11.78
N VAL A 656 -27.13 10.25 10.78
CA VAL A 656 -28.52 9.77 10.80
C VAL A 656 -28.60 8.40 10.14
N ILE A 657 -29.33 7.48 10.77
CA ILE A 657 -29.77 6.25 10.14
C ILE A 657 -30.98 6.59 9.27
N PRO A 658 -30.95 6.31 7.95
CA PRO A 658 -32.09 6.59 7.07
C PRO A 658 -33.39 5.95 7.58
N GLU A 659 -34.52 6.54 7.25
CA GLU A 659 -35.84 5.94 7.54
C GLU A 659 -36.02 4.55 6.92
N SER A 660 -35.33 4.29 5.80
CA SER A 660 -35.27 2.97 5.16
C SER A 660 -34.34 1.96 5.85
N GLY A 661 -33.53 2.43 6.81
CA GLY A 661 -32.55 1.66 7.56
C GLY A 661 -31.11 1.91 7.15
N GLY A 662 -30.18 1.53 8.04
CA GLY A 662 -28.73 1.59 7.84
C GLY A 662 -28.08 0.21 7.77
N MET A 663 -26.76 0.16 7.52
CA MET A 663 -26.00 -1.09 7.50
C MET A 663 -25.20 -1.24 8.79
N ARG A 664 -25.39 -2.34 9.51
CA ARG A 664 -24.52 -2.69 10.64
C ARG A 664 -23.36 -3.50 10.12
N TRP A 665 -22.16 -3.07 10.46
CA TRP A 665 -20.92 -3.77 10.15
C TRP A 665 -20.15 -4.08 11.44
N VAL A 666 -19.36 -5.14 11.41
CA VAL A 666 -18.46 -5.52 12.50
C VAL A 666 -17.10 -5.85 11.91
N ASP A 667 -16.04 -5.21 12.40
CA ASP A 667 -14.67 -5.60 12.11
C ASP A 667 -14.18 -6.58 13.16
N ASN A 668 -13.42 -7.59 12.76
CA ASN A 668 -13.13 -8.75 13.60
C ASN A 668 -11.65 -9.10 13.56
N MET A 669 -11.08 -9.33 14.74
CA MET A 669 -9.79 -9.99 14.86
C MET A 669 -9.94 -11.46 14.49
N ALA A 670 -9.09 -11.93 13.58
CA ALA A 670 -8.99 -13.34 13.22
C ALA A 670 -7.54 -13.76 13.05
N MET A 671 -7.26 -15.05 13.27
CA MET A 671 -5.95 -15.64 12.99
C MET A 671 -5.97 -16.25 11.58
N PRO A 672 -5.05 -15.85 10.69
CA PRO A 672 -4.86 -16.54 9.42
C PRO A 672 -4.54 -18.02 9.62
N ALA A 673 -4.89 -18.84 8.63
CA ALA A 673 -4.55 -20.26 8.65
C ALA A 673 -3.04 -20.45 8.84
N ARG A 674 -2.66 -21.40 9.72
CA ARG A 674 -1.27 -21.73 10.05
C ARG A 674 -0.52 -20.55 10.68
N VAL A 675 -1.14 -19.81 11.58
CA VAL A 675 -0.49 -18.69 12.30
C VAL A 675 0.79 -19.15 13.02
N LYS A 676 1.80 -18.26 13.05
CA LYS A 676 3.12 -18.57 13.60
C LYS A 676 3.14 -18.55 15.12
N HIS A 677 2.46 -17.59 15.72
CA HIS A 677 2.42 -17.40 17.17
C HIS A 677 0.99 -17.46 17.72
N PRO A 678 0.28 -18.61 17.64
CA PRO A 678 -1.12 -18.72 18.02
C PRO A 678 -1.36 -18.32 19.48
N THR A 679 -0.50 -18.72 20.42
CA THR A 679 -0.66 -18.37 21.84
C THR A 679 -0.59 -16.85 22.08
N ASP A 680 0.34 -16.16 21.41
CA ASP A 680 0.51 -14.71 21.56
C ASP A 680 -0.68 -13.97 20.92
N ALA A 681 -1.22 -14.50 19.81
CA ALA A 681 -2.42 -13.97 19.15
C ALA A 681 -3.67 -14.08 20.03
N HIS A 682 -3.92 -15.23 20.67
CA HIS A 682 -5.04 -15.37 21.60
C HIS A 682 -4.92 -14.42 22.79
N LEU A 683 -3.70 -14.23 23.31
CA LEU A 683 -3.46 -13.28 24.40
C LEU A 683 -3.81 -11.85 23.99
N LEU A 684 -3.45 -11.41 22.77
CA LEU A 684 -3.87 -10.11 22.25
C LEU A 684 -5.40 -10.02 22.14
N MET A 685 -6.02 -10.98 21.47
CA MET A 685 -7.47 -11.00 21.25
C MET A 685 -8.25 -11.00 22.57
N ASN A 686 -7.75 -11.71 23.59
CA ASN A 686 -8.36 -11.76 24.92
C ASN A 686 -8.13 -10.49 25.75
N PHE A 687 -7.00 -9.80 25.57
CA PHE A 687 -6.65 -8.62 26.35
C PHE A 687 -7.66 -7.49 26.17
N TRP A 688 -8.22 -7.35 24.97
CA TRP A 688 -9.21 -6.32 24.63
C TRP A 688 -10.63 -6.59 25.10
N TYR A 689 -10.90 -7.79 25.59
CA TYR A 689 -12.17 -8.08 26.26
C TYR A 689 -12.12 -7.83 27.78
N ASP A 690 -11.02 -7.29 28.31
CA ASP A 690 -11.04 -6.68 29.64
C ASP A 690 -11.79 -5.34 29.59
N PRO A 691 -12.81 -5.10 30.45
CA PRO A 691 -13.62 -3.89 30.38
C PRO A 691 -12.83 -2.59 30.57
N ALA A 692 -11.76 -2.57 31.38
CA ALA A 692 -10.97 -1.37 31.59
C ALA A 692 -10.13 -1.03 30.34
N ASN A 693 -9.55 -2.05 29.71
CA ASN A 693 -8.83 -1.88 28.46
C ASN A 693 -9.75 -1.43 27.33
N ALA A 694 -10.91 -2.08 27.19
CA ALA A 694 -11.91 -1.73 26.18
C ALA A 694 -12.45 -0.30 26.35
N THR A 695 -12.64 0.13 27.61
CA THR A 695 -13.06 1.50 27.93
C THR A 695 -12.00 2.51 27.49
N THR A 696 -10.74 2.29 27.88
CA THR A 696 -9.62 3.18 27.51
C THR A 696 -9.51 3.34 25.99
N LEU A 697 -9.66 2.23 25.26
CA LEU A 697 -9.61 2.23 23.79
C LEU A 697 -10.83 2.95 23.18
N ALA A 698 -12.03 2.69 23.69
CA ALA A 698 -13.26 3.30 23.20
C ALA A 698 -13.32 4.82 23.45
N GLU A 699 -12.68 5.31 24.53
CA GLU A 699 -12.50 6.75 24.78
C GLU A 699 -11.62 7.44 23.74
N TYR A 700 -10.66 6.72 23.15
CA TYR A 700 -9.84 7.23 22.05
C TYR A 700 -10.60 7.16 20.72
N ILE A 701 -11.11 5.97 20.36
CA ILE A 701 -11.61 5.69 19.00
C ILE A 701 -13.07 6.11 18.80
N GLY A 702 -13.92 6.07 19.83
CA GLY A 702 -15.32 6.52 19.71
C GLY A 702 -16.24 5.62 18.85
N TYR A 703 -15.82 4.39 18.55
CA TYR A 703 -16.61 3.37 17.83
C TYR A 703 -17.34 2.42 18.78
N PHE A 704 -18.25 1.58 18.26
CA PHE A 704 -18.94 0.62 19.12
C PHE A 704 -17.98 -0.40 19.70
N SER A 705 -17.99 -0.50 21.02
CA SER A 705 -17.20 -1.51 21.73
C SER A 705 -17.92 -2.86 21.72
N PRO A 706 -17.20 -3.98 21.49
CA PRO A 706 -17.76 -5.32 21.59
C PRO A 706 -17.86 -5.84 23.04
N VAL A 707 -17.50 -5.01 24.02
CA VAL A 707 -17.42 -5.39 25.44
C VAL A 707 -18.58 -4.79 26.22
N LYS A 708 -19.27 -5.64 26.98
CA LYS A 708 -20.44 -5.23 27.76
C LYS A 708 -20.08 -4.21 28.84
N GLY A 709 -20.92 -3.21 29.03
CA GLY A 709 -20.78 -2.22 30.12
C GLY A 709 -19.78 -1.09 29.87
N VAL A 710 -19.09 -1.05 28.73
CA VAL A 710 -18.19 0.05 28.36
C VAL A 710 -18.88 1.43 28.40
N PRO A 711 -20.11 1.63 27.87
CA PRO A 711 -20.78 2.93 27.98
C PRO A 711 -20.93 3.43 29.42
N ASP A 712 -21.21 2.53 30.37
CA ASP A 712 -21.38 2.90 31.78
C ASP A 712 -20.04 3.22 32.45
N LEU A 713 -18.95 2.58 32.03
CA LEU A 713 -17.60 2.88 32.50
C LEU A 713 -17.15 4.26 32.00
N ILE A 714 -17.36 4.59 30.73
CA ILE A 714 -17.06 5.92 30.18
C ILE A 714 -17.88 7.00 30.91
N ARG A 715 -19.17 6.75 31.23
CA ARG A 715 -19.97 7.69 32.06
C ARG A 715 -19.39 7.86 33.46
N ALA A 716 -18.87 6.79 34.06
CA ALA A 716 -18.22 6.87 35.36
C ALA A 716 -16.93 7.69 35.30
N ASP A 717 -16.17 7.62 34.20
CA ASP A 717 -14.97 8.42 34.00
C ASP A 717 -15.30 9.88 33.68
N ALA A 718 -16.35 10.15 32.90
CA ALA A 718 -16.94 11.48 32.72
C ALA A 718 -17.38 12.13 34.04
N ALA A 719 -17.88 11.33 35.00
CA ALA A 719 -18.26 11.82 36.32
C ALA A 719 -17.07 12.17 37.22
N LYS A 720 -15.91 11.54 36.99
CA LYS A 720 -14.64 11.81 37.70
C LYS A 720 -13.83 12.94 37.06
N ALA A 721 -14.07 13.24 35.78
CA ALA A 721 -13.35 14.28 35.04
C ALA A 721 -13.49 15.64 35.73
N SER A 722 -12.34 16.29 35.96
CA SER A 722 -12.26 17.56 36.71
C SER A 722 -12.52 18.79 35.84
N ASP A 723 -12.25 18.71 34.54
CA ASP A 723 -12.49 19.78 33.58
C ASP A 723 -13.73 19.50 32.73
N LYS A 724 -14.39 20.58 32.30
CA LYS A 724 -15.64 20.50 31.56
C LYS A 724 -15.46 19.92 30.16
N ALA A 725 -14.32 20.15 29.51
CA ALA A 725 -14.10 19.73 28.13
C ALA A 725 -14.01 18.20 28.03
N THR A 726 -13.17 17.59 28.87
CA THR A 726 -13.05 16.12 28.99
C THR A 726 -14.39 15.50 29.38
N LYS A 727 -15.10 16.10 30.33
CA LYS A 727 -16.43 15.63 30.73
C LYS A 727 -17.44 15.65 29.58
N ASP A 728 -17.49 16.73 28.82
CA ASP A 728 -18.42 16.85 27.69
C ASP A 728 -18.05 15.85 26.57
N GLN A 729 -16.75 15.70 26.27
CA GLN A 729 -16.23 14.69 25.32
C GLN A 729 -16.62 13.26 25.72
N LEU A 730 -16.32 12.84 26.96
CA LEU A 730 -16.65 11.49 27.42
C LEU A 730 -18.16 11.23 27.45
N ASN A 731 -18.99 12.25 27.72
CA ASN A 731 -20.44 12.11 27.63
C ASN A 731 -20.93 11.93 26.19
N VAL A 732 -20.31 12.57 25.20
CA VAL A 732 -20.60 12.32 23.78
C VAL A 732 -20.26 10.88 23.43
N ILE A 733 -19.02 10.46 23.73
CA ILE A 733 -18.51 9.11 23.45
C ILE A 733 -19.39 8.04 24.10
N ALA A 734 -19.74 8.19 25.38
CA ALA A 734 -20.57 7.22 26.10
C ALA A 734 -21.97 6.99 25.48
N ASN A 735 -22.45 7.91 24.63
CA ASN A 735 -23.71 7.77 23.93
C ASN A 735 -23.55 7.24 22.50
N THR A 736 -22.32 7.16 21.98
CA THR A 736 -22.02 6.73 20.61
C THR A 736 -21.19 5.46 20.53
N VAL A 737 -20.64 4.93 21.64
CA VAL A 737 -19.86 3.67 21.65
C VAL A 737 -20.70 2.40 21.84
N ALA A 738 -22.03 2.50 21.77
CA ALA A 738 -22.92 1.36 21.72
C ALA A 738 -24.23 1.73 21.02
N PRO A 739 -24.82 0.81 20.23
CA PRO A 739 -26.08 1.08 19.58
C PRO A 739 -27.25 1.02 20.58
N THR A 740 -28.23 1.88 20.38
CA THR A 740 -29.50 1.83 21.09
C THR A 740 -30.39 0.71 20.53
N LYS A 741 -31.41 0.30 21.32
CA LYS A 741 -32.40 -0.68 20.86
C LYS A 741 -33.20 -0.20 19.65
N GLU A 742 -33.41 1.11 19.53
CA GLU A 742 -34.12 1.71 18.41
C GLU A 742 -33.28 1.65 17.14
N GLU A 743 -31.99 2.00 17.22
CA GLU A 743 -31.06 1.88 16.10
C GLU A 743 -30.93 0.42 15.64
N LEU A 744 -30.78 -0.53 16.57
CA LEU A 744 -30.71 -1.96 16.24
C LEU A 744 -31.96 -2.50 15.54
N ALA A 745 -33.12 -1.90 15.77
CA ALA A 745 -34.36 -2.30 15.11
C ALA A 745 -34.45 -1.82 13.65
N ASN A 746 -33.58 -0.88 13.25
CA ASN A 746 -33.58 -0.24 11.94
C ASN A 746 -32.22 -0.35 11.21
N VAL A 747 -31.45 -1.40 11.50
CA VAL A 747 -30.22 -1.71 10.77
C VAL A 747 -30.23 -3.13 10.23
N PHE A 748 -29.55 -3.32 9.11
CA PHE A 748 -29.47 -4.57 8.36
C PHE A 748 -28.03 -5.01 8.19
N TYR A 749 -27.83 -6.30 7.88
CA TYR A 749 -26.52 -6.83 7.53
C TYR A 749 -26.40 -6.96 6.02
N TYR A 750 -25.16 -7.02 5.54
CA TYR A 750 -24.87 -7.29 4.14
C TYR A 750 -25.48 -8.63 3.70
N LYS A 751 -25.98 -8.67 2.47
CA LYS A 751 -26.35 -9.94 1.83
C LYS A 751 -25.07 -10.76 1.64
N VAL A 752 -25.11 -12.04 2.01
CA VAL A 752 -24.04 -12.98 1.66
C VAL A 752 -24.08 -13.22 0.16
N LEU A 753 -23.01 -12.86 -0.54
CA LEU A 753 -22.90 -13.01 -1.98
C LEU A 753 -22.12 -14.30 -2.33
N THR A 754 -22.59 -14.98 -3.38
CA THR A 754 -21.76 -15.95 -4.09
C THR A 754 -20.65 -15.23 -4.87
N GLU A 755 -19.56 -15.91 -5.23
CA GLU A 755 -18.46 -15.29 -6.00
C GLU A 755 -18.95 -14.71 -7.34
N ASP A 756 -19.90 -15.37 -8.00
CA ASP A 756 -20.49 -14.88 -9.26
C ASP A 756 -21.38 -13.65 -9.03
N GLU A 757 -22.18 -13.62 -7.96
CA GLU A 757 -22.95 -12.43 -7.60
C GLU A 757 -22.03 -11.26 -7.22
N GLU A 758 -21.01 -11.52 -6.41
CA GLU A 758 -20.03 -10.52 -5.98
C GLU A 758 -19.31 -9.90 -7.19
N ARG A 759 -18.83 -10.73 -8.12
CA ARG A 759 -18.25 -10.26 -9.38
C ARG A 759 -19.25 -9.40 -10.17
N ALA A 760 -20.49 -9.86 -10.32
CA ALA A 760 -21.50 -9.15 -11.08
C ALA A 760 -21.92 -7.81 -10.43
N TRP A 761 -22.03 -7.77 -9.10
CA TRP A 761 -22.34 -6.56 -8.36
C TRP A 761 -21.19 -5.57 -8.47
N ASN A 762 -19.94 -6.04 -8.38
CA ASN A 762 -18.77 -5.17 -8.47
C ASN A 762 -18.62 -4.59 -9.88
N GLU A 763 -18.73 -5.42 -10.92
CA GLU A 763 -18.72 -4.95 -12.32
C GLU A 763 -19.82 -3.92 -12.58
N SER A 764 -21.02 -4.15 -12.04
CA SER A 764 -22.12 -3.19 -12.11
C SER A 764 -21.76 -1.90 -11.39
N PHE A 765 -21.26 -1.97 -10.15
CA PHE A 765 -20.95 -0.77 -9.36
C PHE A 765 -19.86 0.07 -10.01
N GLN A 766 -18.81 -0.55 -10.56
CA GLN A 766 -17.76 0.15 -11.29
C GLN A 766 -18.34 0.94 -12.49
N ASP A 767 -19.30 0.40 -13.24
CA ASP A 767 -19.99 1.16 -14.31
C ASP A 767 -20.85 2.32 -13.76
N ALA A 768 -21.49 2.15 -12.59
CA ALA A 768 -22.28 3.19 -11.94
C ALA A 768 -21.43 4.32 -11.33
N SER A 769 -20.25 4.02 -10.79
CA SER A 769 -19.41 4.96 -10.06
C SER A 769 -18.32 5.62 -10.92
N THR A 770 -17.83 4.94 -11.97
CA THR A 770 -16.76 5.46 -12.84
C THR A 770 -17.29 6.07 -14.14
N GLY A 771 -16.94 7.33 -14.43
CA GLY A 771 -17.44 8.10 -15.58
C GLY A 771 -16.39 8.99 -16.23
#